data_AF-A0A921S7W4-F1
#
_entry.id   AF-A0A921S7W4-F1
#
_cell.length_a   1.000
_cell.length_b   1.000
_cell.length_c   1.000
_cell.angle_alpha   90.00
_cell.angle_beta   90.00
_cell.angle_gamma   90.00
#
_symmetry.space_group_name_H-M   'P 1'
#
loop_
_entity.id
_entity.type
_entity.pdbx_description
1 polymer ?
#
loop_
_entity_poly.entity_id
_entity_poly.type
_entity_poly.pdbx_seq_one_letter_code
_entity_poly.pdbx_strand_id
1 'polypeptide(L)'
;MSSRTSTVSCIIQIILGKEVINLVLDRTRKLADSRTGLQGFLTFNAVGGGTRSSLIALLFERLFVVEIMNIAFEPAFMMSKCDPQHDKCMVVSLMNLCWGVFGLATCGACSALALLGTTSLSEDTVNAVATLESAAPPVITCFQSSYVDNMTHMMEPITGLKWTRGGPKTSNSFITVDFNTKYQEIMGFGGAFTEAAALQFKKLPKDKQEEVLTLYFDQQKGSAYNFGRVPMGSCDFSEDSYSFDDVLNDTQLLHFDTSVKHDQQVLIPFIKRALERQPDMKLFLAPWSPPAWMKQSGPKYVPSMLGSMDPAGLKADMRATWALYFSKFITAYKKQGIPFWGLTPQNEPEFAAPWEACKYNASYQADFIGDYLGPVLDRDHPDITLMIFDHNRASVHQWAKTIYNHPTASQYVDGMAFHWYDMERFMDGVAYHERLNDTHFVDKNRFMLATESCSCPGVAYGDDAWFRAQRYGHDIMTDLNNHVTGWVDWNLILDHKGGPNHQGNNCDAPIILTEDGKDFNIQPMFYFIQHFSKYIPVGSRRVKTQVAARFEKPGTPQLFWGYPASLSTCDGSSRQAFSKTEDNKIQVVGSSWCLVLIETQYQGKEVQMTECKFTQQTWTIDEKSGRISDGDYCLSLNHGSTENGVRVIATSCSDEMSVHQQWALDAEDNSLRSRASSTDQCVTAGYSFVQATAFVTPEDRKVLVVLNENTESADFEIQVGDMTLETTIPRGAIRTYTWD
;
A
#
# COMPACT_ATOMS: atom_id res chain seq x y z
N MET A 1 -5.63 48.90 38.89
CA MET A 1 -4.56 48.10 39.55
C MET A 1 -5.07 46.78 40.15
N SER A 2 -6.09 46.11 39.55
CA SER A 2 -6.66 44.85 40.11
C SER A 2 -6.71 43.66 39.12
N SER A 3 -6.32 43.82 37.85
CA SER A 3 -6.42 42.74 36.85
C SER A 3 -5.09 42.11 36.40
N ARG A 4 -3.94 42.55 36.94
CA ARG A 4 -2.62 41.98 36.59
C ARG A 4 -2.05 41.01 37.63
N THR A 5 -2.70 40.86 38.79
CA THR A 5 -2.25 39.99 39.89
C THR A 5 -2.89 38.59 39.88
N SER A 6 -4.01 38.37 39.17
CA SER A 6 -4.65 37.04 39.11
C SER A 6 -4.00 36.10 38.08
N THR A 7 -3.57 36.61 36.92
CA THR A 7 -2.96 35.80 35.86
C THR A 7 -1.57 35.28 36.26
N VAL A 8 -0.79 36.08 37.00
CA VAL A 8 0.55 35.67 37.48
C VAL A 8 0.44 34.61 38.59
N SER A 9 -0.57 34.71 39.47
CA SER A 9 -0.81 33.69 40.52
C SER A 9 -1.24 32.35 39.94
N CYS A 10 -2.06 32.36 38.87
CA CYS A 10 -2.52 31.14 38.21
C CYS A 10 -1.38 30.46 37.41
N ILE A 11 -0.53 31.23 36.73
CA ILE A 11 0.65 30.70 36.02
C ILE A 11 1.69 30.14 37.02
N ILE A 12 1.91 30.81 38.16
CA ILE A 12 2.83 30.31 39.20
C ILE A 12 2.28 29.04 39.88
N GLN A 13 0.97 28.92 40.11
CA GLN A 13 0.35 27.67 40.63
C GLN A 13 0.44 26.50 39.64
N ILE A 14 0.33 26.77 38.32
CA ILE A 14 0.47 25.73 37.29
C ILE A 14 1.93 25.27 37.16
N ILE A 15 2.89 26.20 37.24
CA ILE A 15 4.33 25.87 37.17
C ILE A 15 4.78 25.12 38.42
N LEU A 16 4.42 25.59 39.62
CA LEU A 16 4.73 24.90 40.89
C LEU A 16 4.04 23.53 40.98
N GLY A 17 2.81 23.39 40.47
CA GLY A 17 2.12 22.11 40.38
C GLY A 17 2.82 21.12 39.45
N LYS A 18 3.34 21.58 38.31
CA LYS A 18 4.05 20.74 37.34
C LYS A 18 5.42 20.27 37.86
N GLU A 19 6.16 21.13 38.58
CA GLU A 19 7.43 20.75 39.19
C GLU A 19 7.25 19.74 40.33
N VAL A 20 6.24 19.93 41.19
CA VAL A 20 5.94 18.97 42.27
C VAL A 20 5.46 17.64 41.70
N ILE A 21 4.62 17.64 40.67
CA ILE A 21 4.16 16.41 40.01
C ILE A 21 5.34 15.68 39.34
N ASN A 22 6.23 16.39 38.65
CA ASN A 22 7.41 15.78 38.03
C ASN A 22 8.39 15.21 39.08
N LEU A 23 8.57 15.88 40.21
CA LEU A 23 9.39 15.38 41.32
C LEU A 23 8.78 14.14 41.99
N VAL A 24 7.45 14.12 42.13
CA VAL A 24 6.72 12.94 42.63
C VAL A 24 6.80 11.79 41.63
N LEU A 25 6.64 12.04 40.33
CA LEU A 25 6.79 11.04 39.26
C LEU A 25 8.20 10.45 39.21
N ASP A 26 9.25 11.27 39.31
CA ASP A 26 10.64 10.81 39.29
C ASP A 26 10.99 9.97 40.54
N ARG A 27 10.50 10.38 41.71
CA ARG A 27 10.65 9.58 42.95
C ARG A 27 9.85 8.28 42.91
N THR A 28 8.65 8.30 42.33
CA THR A 28 7.80 7.12 42.21
C THR A 28 8.39 6.11 41.22
N ARG A 29 8.98 6.57 40.10
CA ARG A 29 9.76 5.71 39.18
C ARG A 29 10.92 5.01 39.90
N LYS A 30 11.80 5.79 40.55
CA LYS A 30 12.96 5.24 41.29
C LYS A 30 12.57 4.25 42.40
N LEU A 31 11.40 4.43 43.03
CA LEU A 31 10.86 3.52 44.05
C LEU A 31 10.18 2.28 43.46
N ALA A 32 9.55 2.40 42.29
CA ALA A 32 8.91 1.30 41.58
C ALA A 32 9.95 0.32 41.00
N ASP A 33 11.05 0.85 40.44
CA ASP A 33 12.14 0.04 39.86
C ASP A 33 12.89 -0.81 40.90
N SER A 34 12.77 -0.44 42.19
CA SER A 34 13.49 -1.09 43.29
C SER A 34 12.62 -1.99 44.17
N ARG A 35 11.29 -2.04 43.99
CA ARG A 35 10.37 -2.85 44.84
C ARG A 35 9.13 -3.36 44.10
N THR A 36 9.07 -4.67 43.86
CA THR A 36 7.93 -5.38 43.22
C THR A 36 6.59 -5.23 43.97
N GLY A 37 6.60 -5.08 45.30
CA GLY A 37 5.38 -4.91 46.09
C GLY A 37 4.65 -3.58 45.88
N LEU A 38 5.36 -2.52 45.46
CA LEU A 38 4.75 -1.20 45.20
C LEU A 38 4.05 -1.17 43.83
N GLN A 39 4.57 -1.91 42.85
CA GLN A 39 4.00 -2.04 41.51
C GLN A 39 2.62 -2.75 41.54
N GLY A 40 2.49 -3.79 42.37
CA GLY A 40 1.20 -4.47 42.60
C GLY A 40 0.16 -3.58 43.29
N PHE A 41 0.58 -2.77 44.26
CA PHE A 41 -0.31 -1.83 44.97
C PHE A 41 -0.87 -0.73 44.06
N LEU A 42 -0.04 -0.19 43.16
CA LEU A 42 -0.43 0.85 42.20
C LEU A 42 -1.42 0.33 41.16
N THR A 43 -1.17 -0.88 40.63
CA THR A 43 -2.05 -1.53 39.65
C THR A 43 -3.42 -1.82 40.25
N PHE A 44 -3.47 -2.39 41.46
CA PHE A 44 -4.73 -2.73 42.13
C PHE A 44 -5.64 -1.51 42.40
N ASN A 45 -5.06 -0.35 42.72
CA ASN A 45 -5.83 0.87 43.02
C ASN A 45 -6.14 1.73 41.77
N ALA A 46 -5.52 1.45 40.62
CA ALA A 46 -5.85 2.10 39.35
C ALA A 46 -7.15 1.53 38.74
N VAL A 47 -7.40 0.22 38.91
CA VAL A 47 -8.58 -0.48 38.39
C VAL A 47 -9.69 -0.70 39.42
N GLY A 48 -9.45 -0.43 40.71
CA GLY A 48 -10.45 -0.50 41.77
C GLY A 48 -11.34 0.75 41.83
N GLY A 49 -12.61 0.62 41.49
CA GLY A 49 -13.59 1.72 41.46
C GLY A 49 -13.76 2.45 42.79
N GLY A 50 -13.15 3.63 42.93
CA GLY A 50 -13.33 4.57 44.04
C GLY A 50 -12.62 5.90 43.74
N THR A 51 -12.93 6.97 44.47
CA THR A 51 -12.49 8.37 44.19
C THR A 51 -10.97 8.61 44.09
N ARG A 52 -10.13 7.60 44.36
CA ARG A 52 -8.66 7.66 44.19
C ARG A 52 -8.17 7.06 42.87
N SER A 53 -9.01 6.36 42.11
CA SER A 53 -8.63 5.72 40.84
C SER A 53 -8.29 6.75 39.76
N SER A 54 -8.93 7.91 39.74
CA SER A 54 -8.73 8.93 38.70
C SER A 54 -7.34 9.58 38.74
N LEU A 55 -6.80 9.87 39.93
CA LEU A 55 -5.46 10.46 40.06
C LEU A 55 -4.36 9.43 39.75
N ILE A 56 -4.58 8.17 40.14
CA ILE A 56 -3.63 7.08 39.87
C ILE A 56 -3.68 6.67 38.39
N ALA A 57 -4.85 6.67 37.76
CA ALA A 57 -4.99 6.45 36.31
C ALA A 57 -4.29 7.54 35.48
N LEU A 58 -4.40 8.81 35.88
CA LEU A 58 -3.67 9.93 35.26
C LEU A 58 -2.14 9.83 35.43
N LEU A 59 -1.68 9.27 36.55
CA LEU A 59 -0.26 8.96 36.76
C LEU A 59 0.20 7.79 35.88
N PHE A 60 -0.66 6.77 35.68
CA PHE A 60 -0.42 5.63 34.78
C PHE A 60 -0.36 6.06 33.31
N GLU A 61 -1.25 6.94 32.86
CA GLU A 61 -1.31 7.43 31.48
C GLU A 61 -0.04 8.20 31.08
N ARG A 62 0.68 8.77 32.05
CA ARG A 62 1.95 9.51 31.83
C ARG A 62 3.22 8.70 32.08
N LEU A 63 3.12 7.49 32.60
CA LEU A 63 4.23 6.54 32.67
C LEU A 63 4.19 5.71 31.38
N PHE A 64 5.15 5.96 30.49
CA PHE A 64 5.29 5.33 29.16
C PHE A 64 4.86 3.85 29.08
N VAL A 65 4.08 3.53 28.04
CA VAL A 65 3.41 2.24 27.78
C VAL A 65 4.37 1.06 27.52
N VAL A 66 5.67 1.30 27.32
CA VAL A 66 6.62 0.24 26.95
C VAL A 66 7.05 -0.64 28.13
N GLU A 67 7.05 -0.14 29.37
CA GLU A 67 7.40 -0.97 30.54
C GLU A 67 6.22 -1.75 31.13
N ILE A 68 4.98 -1.40 30.80
CA ILE A 68 3.78 -2.08 31.33
C ILE A 68 3.51 -3.39 30.58
N MET A 69 3.86 -3.48 29.29
CA MET A 69 3.69 -4.74 28.53
C MET A 69 4.67 -5.84 28.97
N ASN A 70 5.84 -5.49 29.52
CA ASN A 70 6.77 -6.48 30.07
C ASN A 70 6.36 -7.01 31.46
N ILE A 71 5.39 -6.38 32.14
CA ILE A 71 4.95 -6.77 33.50
C ILE A 71 3.70 -7.68 33.46
N ALA A 72 3.01 -7.79 32.32
CA ALA A 72 1.82 -8.63 32.19
C ALA A 72 2.09 -10.03 31.58
N PHE A 73 3.23 -10.26 30.93
CA PHE A 73 3.55 -11.57 30.33
C PHE A 73 5.06 -11.87 30.33
N GLU A 74 5.55 -12.42 31.44
CA GLU A 74 6.63 -13.41 31.40
C GLU A 74 6.08 -14.74 31.96
N PRO A 75 6.09 -15.83 31.19
CA PRO A 75 6.14 -17.18 31.74
C PRO A 75 7.60 -17.64 31.79
N ALA A 76 8.20 -17.63 32.99
CA ALA A 76 9.46 -18.33 33.23
C ALA A 76 9.23 -19.86 33.31
N PHE A 77 10.21 -20.58 32.75
CA PHE A 77 10.27 -21.99 32.38
C PHE A 77 10.21 -23.05 33.53
N MET A 78 9.84 -24.28 33.10
CA MET A 78 10.22 -25.62 33.60
C MET A 78 9.51 -26.26 34.82
N MET A 79 8.70 -27.29 34.55
CA MET A 79 8.83 -28.62 35.18
C MET A 79 8.26 -29.72 34.25
N SER A 80 9.13 -30.39 33.49
CA SER A 80 8.85 -31.73 32.95
C SER A 80 9.45 -32.75 33.91
N LYS A 81 8.60 -33.46 34.67
CA LYS A 81 8.97 -34.65 35.42
C LYS A 81 8.99 -35.85 34.47
N CYS A 82 10.11 -36.58 34.47
CA CYS A 82 10.17 -37.97 34.03
C CYS A 82 9.49 -38.87 35.07
N ASP A 83 8.87 -39.95 34.60
CA ASP A 83 8.55 -41.13 35.41
C ASP A 83 9.12 -42.39 34.72
N PRO A 84 9.98 -43.18 35.41
CA PRO A 84 10.52 -44.44 34.94
C PRO A 84 9.75 -45.62 35.55
N GLN A 85 8.86 -46.27 34.78
CA GLN A 85 8.49 -47.68 34.94
C GLN A 85 7.46 -48.05 33.87
N HIS A 86 7.92 -48.69 32.80
CA HIS A 86 7.45 -50.00 32.32
C HIS A 86 8.21 -50.34 31.04
N ASP A 87 9.08 -51.33 31.18
CA ASP A 87 9.78 -52.05 30.13
C ASP A 87 8.84 -52.44 28.97
N LYS A 88 9.25 -52.11 27.74
CA LYS A 88 9.55 -53.12 26.72
C LYS A 88 10.14 -52.49 25.45
N CYS A 89 11.36 -52.92 25.17
CA CYS A 89 12.01 -52.84 23.88
C CYS A 89 11.24 -53.66 22.83
N MET A 90 11.26 -53.19 21.57
CA MET A 90 11.66 -54.06 20.47
C MET A 90 12.26 -53.25 19.31
N VAL A 91 13.50 -53.59 19.03
CA VAL A 91 14.26 -53.32 17.83
C VAL A 91 13.78 -54.26 16.73
N VAL A 92 13.55 -53.76 15.52
CA VAL A 92 13.89 -54.48 14.28
C VAL A 92 14.41 -53.47 13.26
N SER A 93 15.72 -53.51 13.02
CA SER A 93 16.33 -53.08 11.76
C SER A 93 16.26 -54.24 10.78
N LEU A 94 15.96 -53.96 9.50
CA LEU A 94 16.36 -54.83 8.40
C LEU A 94 16.84 -53.96 7.23
N MET A 95 18.09 -54.23 6.88
CA MET A 95 18.89 -53.63 5.81
C MET A 95 18.73 -54.48 4.53
N ASN A 96 18.73 -53.78 3.39
CA ASN A 96 19.41 -54.09 2.13
C ASN A 96 18.87 -55.09 1.08
N LEU A 97 19.06 -54.62 -0.16
CA LEU A 97 19.32 -55.27 -1.46
C LEU A 97 18.14 -55.84 -2.28
N CYS A 98 17.84 -55.22 -3.44
CA CYS A 98 18.47 -55.62 -4.71
C CYS A 98 18.09 -54.68 -5.88
N TRP A 99 19.02 -54.61 -6.83
CA TRP A 99 19.09 -53.76 -8.02
C TRP A 99 18.19 -54.21 -9.19
N GLY A 100 17.95 -53.29 -10.15
CA GLY A 100 17.52 -53.67 -11.50
C GLY A 100 17.25 -52.49 -12.44
N VAL A 101 18.32 -51.99 -13.08
CA VAL A 101 18.34 -51.03 -14.21
C VAL A 101 18.02 -51.75 -15.54
N PHE A 102 17.67 -50.95 -16.57
CA PHE A 102 17.67 -51.16 -18.04
C PHE A 102 16.27 -51.10 -18.69
N GLY A 103 16.05 -50.45 -19.84
CA GLY A 103 16.92 -49.77 -20.83
C GLY A 103 16.01 -49.15 -21.92
N LEU A 104 16.31 -47.94 -22.41
CA LEU A 104 16.95 -47.60 -23.70
C LEU A 104 16.20 -47.94 -25.01
N ALA A 105 16.03 -46.87 -25.80
CA ALA A 105 16.15 -46.73 -27.25
C ALA A 105 14.99 -47.11 -28.19
N THR A 106 14.55 -46.12 -29.00
CA THR A 106 14.55 -46.22 -30.48
C THR A 106 14.67 -44.85 -31.14
N CYS A 107 15.71 -44.69 -31.96
CA CYS A 107 15.78 -43.76 -33.08
C CYS A 107 14.96 -44.29 -34.27
N GLY A 108 14.49 -43.40 -35.14
CA GLY A 108 13.93 -43.75 -36.45
C GLY A 108 13.78 -42.53 -37.34
N ALA A 109 14.72 -42.36 -38.27
CA ALA A 109 14.75 -41.32 -39.29
C ALA A 109 13.67 -41.51 -40.36
N CYS A 110 13.21 -40.40 -40.96
CA CYS A 110 12.77 -40.36 -42.36
C CYS A 110 13.06 -38.97 -42.95
N SER A 111 14.16 -38.91 -43.69
CA SER A 111 14.39 -37.94 -44.76
C SER A 111 13.60 -38.37 -45.99
N ALA A 112 12.96 -37.40 -46.67
CA ALA A 112 12.69 -37.31 -48.12
C ALA A 112 11.28 -36.79 -48.43
N LEU A 113 11.19 -35.51 -48.79
CA LEU A 113 10.57 -35.02 -50.04
C LEU A 113 10.73 -33.50 -50.09
N ALA A 114 11.96 -33.07 -50.41
CA ALA A 114 12.13 -31.86 -51.19
C ALA A 114 11.72 -32.22 -52.62
N LEU A 115 10.68 -31.58 -53.14
CA LEU A 115 10.49 -31.30 -54.56
C LEU A 115 9.28 -30.34 -54.73
N LEU A 116 9.54 -29.28 -55.48
CA LEU A 116 8.63 -28.31 -56.10
C LEU A 116 8.33 -27.06 -55.26
N GLY A 117 9.00 -25.98 -55.63
CA GLY A 117 8.66 -24.63 -55.16
C GLY A 117 9.72 -23.56 -55.33
N THR A 118 10.58 -23.65 -56.36
CA THR A 118 11.52 -22.59 -56.71
C THR A 118 10.79 -21.37 -57.28
N THR A 119 10.96 -20.20 -56.66
CA THR A 119 11.01 -18.92 -57.39
C THR A 119 12.02 -17.98 -56.73
N SER A 120 13.17 -17.91 -57.38
CA SER A 120 14.11 -16.77 -57.53
C SER A 120 13.97 -15.57 -56.59
N LEU A 121 14.99 -15.36 -55.76
CA LEU A 121 15.44 -14.02 -55.37
C LEU A 121 16.59 -13.63 -56.29
N SER A 122 16.41 -12.52 -57.01
CA SER A 122 17.50 -11.83 -57.71
C SER A 122 18.22 -10.92 -56.71
N GLU A 123 19.51 -11.15 -56.54
CA GLU A 123 20.46 -10.12 -56.11
C GLU A 123 20.51 -9.03 -57.19
N ASP A 124 20.16 -7.80 -56.81
CA ASP A 124 20.82 -6.57 -57.26
C ASP A 124 20.06 -5.36 -56.68
N THR A 125 20.55 -4.82 -55.57
CA THR A 125 20.74 -3.37 -55.37
C THR A 125 21.49 -3.11 -54.07
N VAL A 126 22.80 -3.03 -54.21
CA VAL A 126 23.69 -2.37 -53.27
C VAL A 126 23.45 -0.86 -53.33
N ASN A 127 23.49 -0.22 -52.16
CA ASN A 127 23.59 1.23 -51.90
C ASN A 127 22.35 2.09 -52.14
N ALA A 128 21.47 2.10 -51.15
CA ALA A 128 20.86 3.34 -50.66
C ALA A 128 21.03 3.39 -49.14
N VAL A 129 22.16 3.93 -48.67
CA VAL A 129 22.21 4.52 -47.33
C VAL A 129 21.32 5.75 -47.42
N ALA A 130 20.04 5.57 -47.13
CA ALA A 130 19.19 6.68 -46.77
C ALA A 130 19.81 7.29 -45.50
N THR A 131 20.47 8.44 -45.66
CA THR A 131 20.60 9.37 -44.56
C THR A 131 19.19 9.61 -44.04
N LEU A 132 18.86 8.97 -42.92
CA LEU A 132 17.76 9.36 -42.07
C LEU A 132 18.02 10.83 -41.73
N GLU A 133 17.37 11.74 -42.45
CA GLU A 133 17.17 13.09 -41.96
C GLU A 133 16.53 12.92 -40.59
N SER A 134 17.30 13.27 -39.56
CA SER A 134 16.87 13.27 -38.17
C SER A 134 15.56 14.05 -38.10
N ALA A 135 14.42 13.34 -37.98
CA ALA A 135 13.12 13.95 -37.70
C ALA A 135 13.28 14.98 -36.58
N ALA A 136 12.63 16.13 -36.65
CA ALA A 136 12.71 17.11 -35.58
C ALA A 136 12.39 16.43 -34.22
N PRO A 137 13.08 16.78 -33.13
CA PRO A 137 12.80 16.16 -31.84
C PRO A 137 11.32 16.34 -31.46
N PRO A 138 10.69 15.34 -30.83
CA PRO A 138 9.28 15.42 -30.47
C PRO A 138 9.05 16.60 -29.53
N VAL A 139 7.89 17.25 -29.63
CA VAL A 139 7.55 18.35 -28.72
C VAL A 139 7.25 17.76 -27.35
N ILE A 140 7.98 18.21 -26.32
CA ILE A 140 7.73 17.81 -24.94
C ILE A 140 6.87 18.85 -24.23
N THR A 141 5.90 18.37 -23.47
CA THR A 141 5.13 19.16 -22.52
C THR A 141 5.39 18.65 -21.11
N CYS A 142 5.36 19.53 -20.12
CA CYS A 142 5.55 19.17 -18.73
C CYS A 142 4.62 19.99 -17.85
N PHE A 143 4.01 19.33 -16.87
CA PHE A 143 3.18 19.96 -15.84
C PHE A 143 3.78 19.66 -14.47
N GLN A 144 3.76 20.64 -13.57
CA GLN A 144 4.33 20.54 -12.23
C GLN A 144 3.28 20.89 -11.17
N SER A 145 3.25 20.10 -10.10
CA SER A 145 2.70 20.56 -8.82
C SER A 145 3.83 20.71 -7.82
N SER A 146 3.93 21.88 -7.19
CA SER A 146 4.99 22.20 -6.23
C SER A 146 4.50 23.11 -5.10
N TYR A 147 5.13 23.00 -3.95
CA TYR A 147 4.94 23.89 -2.82
C TYR A 147 6.27 24.51 -2.42
N VAL A 148 6.49 25.75 -2.84
CA VAL A 148 7.76 26.48 -2.70
C VAL A 148 7.45 27.86 -2.15
N ASP A 149 8.25 28.33 -1.20
CA ASP A 149 8.10 29.64 -0.56
C ASP A 149 6.68 29.93 -0.03
N ASN A 150 6.06 28.90 0.59
CA ASN A 150 4.68 28.91 1.09
C ASN A 150 3.62 29.20 0.03
N MET A 151 3.92 28.97 -1.25
CA MET A 151 2.98 29.09 -2.35
C MET A 151 2.78 27.73 -3.02
N THR A 152 1.52 27.34 -3.16
CA THR A 152 1.13 26.15 -3.89
C THR A 152 0.92 26.49 -5.36
N HIS A 153 1.63 25.78 -6.22
CA HIS A 153 1.48 25.81 -7.67
C HIS A 153 0.97 24.44 -8.09
N MET A 154 -0.24 24.36 -8.64
CA MET A 154 -0.89 23.10 -9.00
C MET A 154 -0.99 23.00 -10.52
N MET A 155 -0.44 21.92 -11.08
CA MET A 155 -0.49 21.63 -12.52
C MET A 155 0.02 22.77 -13.41
N GLU A 156 1.06 23.48 -12.96
CA GLU A 156 1.67 24.60 -13.69
C GLU A 156 2.48 24.09 -14.90
N PRO A 157 2.27 24.62 -16.11
CA PRO A 157 3.03 24.22 -17.28
C PRO A 157 4.48 24.72 -17.21
N ILE A 158 5.43 23.80 -17.40
CA ILE A 158 6.85 24.12 -17.50
C ILE A 158 7.20 24.35 -18.98
N THR A 159 7.74 25.52 -19.28
CA THR A 159 8.09 25.94 -20.64
C THR A 159 9.59 25.88 -20.88
N GLY A 160 10.01 25.89 -22.16
CA GLY A 160 11.43 25.98 -22.54
C GLY A 160 12.20 24.66 -22.55
N LEU A 161 11.58 23.53 -22.20
CA LEU A 161 12.18 22.20 -22.30
C LEU A 161 12.42 21.82 -23.77
N LYS A 162 13.63 21.34 -24.10
CA LYS A 162 14.02 20.94 -25.45
C LYS A 162 14.90 19.71 -25.42
N TRP A 163 14.54 18.70 -26.21
CA TRP A 163 15.40 17.56 -26.44
C TRP A 163 16.68 17.98 -27.19
N THR A 164 17.78 17.35 -26.78
CA THR A 164 19.04 17.33 -27.54
C THR A 164 19.26 15.93 -28.11
N ARG A 165 19.92 15.82 -29.26
CA ARG A 165 20.19 14.55 -29.96
C ARG A 165 21.67 14.30 -30.13
N GLY A 166 22.07 13.03 -30.00
CA GLY A 166 23.44 12.59 -30.28
C GLY A 166 24.48 13.11 -29.29
N GLY A 167 24.05 13.66 -28.15
CA GLY A 167 24.93 14.05 -27.06
C GLY A 167 25.47 12.82 -26.32
N PRO A 168 26.70 12.87 -25.79
CA PRO A 168 27.22 11.80 -24.95
C PRO A 168 26.43 11.72 -23.64
N LYS A 169 25.91 10.53 -23.31
CA LYS A 169 25.21 10.25 -22.05
C LYS A 169 26.20 10.08 -20.89
N THR A 170 26.85 11.16 -20.51
CA THR A 170 27.89 11.16 -19.47
C THR A 170 27.39 11.65 -18.11
N SER A 171 26.11 12.02 -18.01
CA SER A 171 25.54 12.44 -16.73
C SER A 171 25.47 11.26 -15.76
N ASN A 172 25.99 11.46 -14.55
CA ASN A 172 25.79 10.54 -13.43
C ASN A 172 24.45 10.78 -12.71
N SER A 173 23.71 11.82 -13.11
CA SER A 173 22.36 12.14 -12.64
C SER A 173 21.36 12.00 -13.78
N PHE A 174 20.57 10.92 -13.79
CA PHE A 174 19.70 10.62 -14.93
C PHE A 174 18.45 9.82 -14.59
N ILE A 175 17.49 9.87 -15.51
CA ILE A 175 16.35 8.95 -15.61
C ILE A 175 16.34 8.39 -17.03
N THR A 176 16.57 7.08 -17.18
CA THR A 176 16.42 6.42 -18.49
C THR A 176 15.03 5.81 -18.64
N VAL A 177 14.49 5.86 -19.85
CA VAL A 177 13.23 5.20 -20.21
C VAL A 177 13.47 4.22 -21.34
N ASP A 178 13.13 2.95 -21.12
CA ASP A 178 13.21 1.88 -22.11
C ASP A 178 11.81 1.39 -22.50
N PHE A 179 11.40 1.75 -23.71
CA PHE A 179 10.10 1.40 -24.28
C PHE A 179 10.00 -0.03 -24.81
N ASN A 180 11.12 -0.76 -24.92
CA ASN A 180 11.11 -2.15 -25.38
C ASN A 180 10.66 -3.10 -24.28
N THR A 181 10.98 -2.77 -23.02
CA THR A 181 10.56 -3.55 -21.86
C THR A 181 9.20 -3.04 -21.36
N LYS A 182 8.15 -3.84 -21.59
CA LYS A 182 6.76 -3.53 -21.22
C LYS A 182 6.32 -4.38 -20.03
N TYR A 183 5.47 -3.81 -19.18
CA TYR A 183 4.87 -4.46 -18.02
C TYR A 183 3.33 -4.50 -18.15
N GLN A 184 2.61 -4.22 -17.07
CA GLN A 184 1.16 -4.33 -16.99
C GLN A 184 0.42 -3.24 -17.78
N GLU A 185 -0.82 -3.57 -18.16
CA GLU A 185 -1.82 -2.60 -18.64
C GLU A 185 -2.39 -1.81 -17.46
N ILE A 186 -2.59 -0.51 -17.64
CA ILE A 186 -3.29 0.33 -16.67
C ILE A 186 -4.78 0.29 -16.98
N MET A 187 -5.55 -0.15 -15.98
CA MET A 187 -7.00 -0.23 -16.00
C MET A 187 -7.68 1.07 -15.60
N GLY A 188 -6.96 1.94 -14.86
CA GLY A 188 -7.38 3.32 -14.58
C GLY A 188 -7.35 3.72 -13.11
N PHE A 189 -8.04 4.82 -12.81
CA PHE A 189 -8.03 5.49 -11.51
C PHE A 189 -9.44 5.92 -11.10
N GLY A 190 -9.71 6.05 -9.80
CA GLY A 190 -11.06 6.35 -9.34
C GLY A 190 -11.17 6.81 -7.89
N GLY A 191 -12.42 6.79 -7.41
CA GLY A 191 -12.75 7.02 -6.01
C GLY A 191 -14.06 6.31 -5.61
N ALA A 192 -14.43 6.39 -4.34
CA ALA A 192 -15.62 5.74 -3.80
C ALA A 192 -16.84 6.66 -3.73
N PHE A 193 -17.98 6.11 -4.16
CA PHE A 193 -19.32 6.68 -4.03
C PHE A 193 -19.96 6.27 -2.70
N THR A 194 -19.34 6.70 -1.59
CA THR A 194 -19.92 6.52 -0.25
C THR A 194 -21.17 7.37 -0.07
N GLU A 195 -22.00 7.04 0.93
CA GLU A 195 -23.15 7.86 1.26
C GLU A 195 -22.74 9.26 1.72
N ALA A 196 -21.68 9.37 2.52
CA ALA A 196 -21.10 10.65 2.90
C ALA A 196 -20.78 11.51 1.67
N ALA A 197 -20.09 10.95 0.67
CA ALA A 197 -19.78 11.67 -0.56
C ALA A 197 -21.03 12.10 -1.34
N ALA A 198 -22.01 11.21 -1.47
CA ALA A 198 -23.26 11.50 -2.16
C ALA A 198 -24.09 12.60 -1.46
N LEU A 199 -24.09 12.61 -0.12
CA LEU A 199 -24.74 13.65 0.68
C LEU A 199 -24.09 15.02 0.48
N GLN A 200 -22.75 15.09 0.49
CA GLN A 200 -22.06 16.35 0.25
C GLN A 200 -22.26 16.85 -1.19
N PHE A 201 -22.18 15.95 -2.18
CA PHE A 201 -22.47 16.30 -3.57
C PHE A 201 -23.89 16.87 -3.73
N LYS A 202 -24.89 16.27 -3.08
CA LYS A 202 -26.29 16.74 -3.14
C LYS A 202 -26.50 18.13 -2.52
N LYS A 203 -25.72 18.50 -1.48
CA LYS A 203 -25.81 19.82 -0.83
C LYS A 203 -25.33 20.96 -1.72
N LEU A 204 -24.36 20.71 -2.61
CA LEU A 204 -23.80 21.72 -3.48
C LEU A 204 -24.85 22.34 -4.41
N PRO A 205 -24.73 23.64 -4.73
CA PRO A 205 -25.44 24.26 -5.85
C PRO A 205 -25.19 23.53 -7.18
N LYS A 206 -26.13 23.63 -8.13
CA LYS A 206 -26.07 22.86 -9.38
C LYS A 206 -24.83 23.15 -10.22
N ASP A 207 -24.42 24.40 -10.32
CA ASP A 207 -23.18 24.81 -10.98
C ASP A 207 -21.94 24.18 -10.32
N LYS A 208 -21.90 24.12 -8.99
CA LYS A 208 -20.83 23.45 -8.25
C LYS A 208 -20.86 21.93 -8.39
N GLN A 209 -22.04 21.31 -8.50
CA GLN A 209 -22.16 19.91 -8.88
C GLN A 209 -21.56 19.64 -10.27
N GLU A 210 -21.82 20.50 -11.26
CA GLU A 210 -21.19 20.36 -12.59
C GLU A 210 -19.67 20.54 -12.54
N GLU A 211 -19.17 21.41 -11.67
CA GLU A 211 -17.73 21.63 -11.45
C GLU A 211 -17.07 20.36 -10.88
N VAL A 212 -17.63 19.76 -9.82
CA VAL A 212 -17.14 18.49 -9.24
C VAL A 212 -17.13 17.36 -10.26
N LEU A 213 -18.23 17.21 -11.03
CA LEU A 213 -18.30 16.17 -12.06
C LEU A 213 -17.27 16.40 -13.18
N THR A 214 -17.00 17.66 -13.52
CA THR A 214 -15.97 18.00 -14.51
C THR A 214 -14.58 17.72 -13.97
N LEU A 215 -14.30 18.07 -12.71
CA LEU A 215 -13.02 17.83 -12.06
C LEU A 215 -12.67 16.33 -12.03
N TYR A 216 -13.59 15.47 -11.62
CA TYR A 216 -13.32 14.04 -11.53
C TYR A 216 -13.40 13.31 -12.87
N PHE A 217 -14.48 13.49 -13.63
CA PHE A 217 -14.84 12.54 -14.68
C PHE A 217 -14.63 13.05 -16.11
N ASP A 218 -14.46 14.35 -16.34
CA ASP A 218 -14.22 14.88 -17.68
C ASP A 218 -12.83 14.46 -18.18
N GLN A 219 -12.78 13.82 -19.36
CA GLN A 219 -11.55 13.28 -19.94
C GLN A 219 -10.53 14.35 -20.36
N GLN A 220 -10.98 15.57 -20.65
CA GLN A 220 -10.12 16.63 -21.19
C GLN A 220 -9.83 17.70 -20.14
N LYS A 221 -10.87 18.11 -19.41
CA LYS A 221 -10.81 19.21 -18.44
C LYS A 221 -10.51 18.72 -17.02
N GLY A 222 -10.81 17.47 -16.71
CA GLY A 222 -10.65 16.88 -15.39
C GLY A 222 -9.51 15.88 -15.28
N SER A 223 -9.67 15.00 -14.29
CA SER A 223 -8.78 13.89 -13.94
C SER A 223 -9.16 12.57 -14.63
N ALA A 224 -10.20 12.55 -15.46
CA ALA A 224 -10.61 11.39 -16.25
C ALA A 224 -10.84 10.10 -15.44
N TYR A 225 -11.32 10.20 -14.19
CA TYR A 225 -11.63 9.04 -13.37
C TYR A 225 -12.56 8.08 -14.10
N ASN A 226 -12.26 6.80 -13.99
CA ASN A 226 -12.94 5.73 -14.70
C ASN A 226 -13.15 4.47 -13.85
N PHE A 227 -12.79 4.51 -12.56
CA PHE A 227 -13.25 3.56 -11.56
C PHE A 227 -14.18 4.24 -10.55
N GLY A 228 -15.16 3.48 -10.08
CA GLY A 228 -16.01 3.89 -8.96
C GLY A 228 -16.27 2.74 -8.00
N ARG A 229 -15.88 2.89 -6.73
CA ARG A 229 -16.19 1.91 -5.69
C ARG A 229 -17.54 2.23 -5.06
N VAL A 230 -18.41 1.24 -4.90
CA VAL A 230 -19.76 1.42 -4.34
C VAL A 230 -19.97 0.48 -3.16
N PRO A 231 -20.25 1.00 -1.95
CA PRO A 231 -20.64 0.15 -0.83
C PRO A 231 -21.92 -0.65 -1.09
N MET A 232 -21.89 -1.95 -0.79
CA MET A 232 -23.09 -2.79 -0.76
C MET A 232 -23.70 -2.73 0.64
N GLY A 233 -24.61 -1.77 0.84
CA GLY A 233 -25.18 -1.42 2.16
C GLY A 233 -24.38 -0.31 2.83
N SER A 234 -24.56 -0.13 4.13
CA SER A 234 -23.81 0.89 4.88
C SER A 234 -22.33 0.54 5.07
N CYS A 235 -21.55 1.59 5.28
CA CYS A 235 -20.16 1.58 5.73
C CYS A 235 -20.01 2.63 6.85
N ASP A 236 -18.79 2.84 7.36
CA ASP A 236 -18.52 3.87 8.35
C ASP A 236 -18.85 5.29 7.85
N PHE A 237 -18.63 5.56 6.56
CA PHE A 237 -19.04 6.79 5.85
C PHE A 237 -20.52 6.77 5.39
N SER A 238 -21.39 6.23 6.24
CA SER A 238 -22.85 6.31 6.14
C SER A 238 -23.42 7.10 7.33
N GLU A 239 -24.65 7.59 7.24
CA GLU A 239 -25.30 8.31 8.36
C GLU A 239 -25.69 7.36 9.50
N ASP A 240 -26.00 6.12 9.17
CA ASP A 240 -26.36 5.03 10.07
C ASP A 240 -26.13 3.65 9.41
N SER A 241 -26.26 2.58 10.20
CA SER A 241 -26.17 1.21 9.69
C SER A 241 -27.46 0.76 9.03
N TYR A 242 -27.38 0.26 7.80
CA TYR A 242 -28.51 -0.30 7.06
C TYR A 242 -28.09 -1.45 6.15
N SER A 243 -29.05 -2.33 5.87
CA SER A 243 -28.93 -3.38 4.87
C SER A 243 -30.13 -3.38 3.92
N PHE A 244 -30.15 -4.25 2.92
CA PHE A 244 -31.28 -4.46 2.03
C PHE A 244 -32.16 -5.63 2.45
N ASP A 245 -31.86 -6.32 3.56
CA ASP A 245 -32.73 -7.35 4.13
C ASP A 245 -32.57 -7.49 5.64
N ASP A 246 -33.40 -6.73 6.38
CA ASP A 246 -33.40 -6.73 7.84
C ASP A 246 -34.43 -7.71 8.43
N VAL A 247 -35.15 -8.49 7.61
CA VAL A 247 -36.11 -9.49 8.11
C VAL A 247 -35.35 -10.70 8.64
N LEU A 248 -35.51 -10.98 9.94
CA LEU A 248 -34.79 -12.06 10.62
C LEU A 248 -35.05 -13.41 9.94
N ASN A 249 -33.96 -14.12 9.66
CA ASN A 249 -33.96 -15.47 9.07
C ASN A 249 -34.62 -15.57 7.69
N ASP A 250 -34.66 -14.49 6.90
CA ASP A 250 -35.12 -14.53 5.51
C ASP A 250 -34.08 -15.18 4.59
N THR A 251 -33.84 -16.48 4.78
CA THR A 251 -32.83 -17.26 4.02
C THR A 251 -33.12 -17.37 2.53
N GLN A 252 -34.34 -17.04 2.08
CA GLN A 252 -34.71 -16.98 0.67
C GLN A 252 -34.69 -15.55 0.10
N LEU A 253 -34.42 -14.55 0.96
CA LEU A 253 -34.40 -13.13 0.63
C LEU A 253 -35.71 -12.67 -0.05
N LEU A 254 -36.85 -13.11 0.48
CA LEU A 254 -38.19 -12.74 -0.01
C LEU A 254 -38.52 -11.26 0.24
N HIS A 255 -37.90 -10.67 1.27
CA HIS A 255 -38.07 -9.30 1.72
C HIS A 255 -36.92 -8.38 1.32
N PHE A 256 -35.91 -8.90 0.62
CA PHE A 256 -34.83 -8.10 0.06
C PHE A 256 -35.37 -6.91 -0.74
N ASP A 257 -34.91 -5.70 -0.43
CA ASP A 257 -35.28 -4.47 -1.12
C ASP A 257 -34.67 -4.42 -2.52
N THR A 258 -35.36 -5.06 -3.47
CA THR A 258 -34.96 -5.05 -4.89
C THR A 258 -35.04 -3.67 -5.55
N SER A 259 -35.63 -2.67 -4.87
CA SER A 259 -35.65 -1.30 -5.34
C SER A 259 -34.45 -0.49 -4.89
N VAL A 260 -33.66 -0.97 -3.90
CA VAL A 260 -32.54 -0.24 -3.27
C VAL A 260 -32.96 1.19 -2.88
N LYS A 261 -34.05 1.28 -2.13
CA LYS A 261 -34.78 2.53 -1.84
C LYS A 261 -33.91 3.54 -1.08
N HIS A 262 -33.04 3.07 -0.20
CA HIS A 262 -32.10 3.93 0.53
C HIS A 262 -31.17 4.66 -0.44
N ASP A 263 -30.47 3.89 -1.28
CA ASP A 263 -29.48 4.39 -2.24
C ASP A 263 -30.10 5.31 -3.31
N GLN A 264 -31.37 5.14 -3.64
CA GLN A 264 -32.11 6.03 -4.56
C GLN A 264 -32.16 7.49 -4.09
N GLN A 265 -31.96 7.75 -2.79
CA GLN A 265 -32.06 9.10 -2.22
C GLN A 265 -30.85 9.98 -2.56
N VAL A 266 -29.67 9.38 -2.67
CA VAL A 266 -28.38 10.09 -2.78
C VAL A 266 -27.35 9.38 -3.67
N LEU A 267 -27.04 8.09 -3.44
CA LEU A 267 -25.99 7.36 -4.17
C LEU A 267 -26.32 7.23 -5.66
N ILE A 268 -27.48 6.64 -5.99
CA ILE A 268 -27.86 6.36 -7.38
C ILE A 268 -27.93 7.64 -8.23
N PRO A 269 -28.54 8.76 -7.75
CA PRO A 269 -28.47 10.02 -8.47
C PRO A 269 -27.05 10.50 -8.74
N PHE A 270 -26.14 10.40 -7.75
CA PHE A 270 -24.75 10.82 -7.93
C PHE A 270 -24.00 9.94 -8.93
N ILE A 271 -24.12 8.62 -8.82
CA ILE A 271 -23.50 7.66 -9.73
C ILE A 271 -23.99 7.88 -11.17
N LYS A 272 -25.30 8.07 -11.38
CA LYS A 272 -25.85 8.35 -12.72
C LYS A 272 -25.27 9.63 -13.32
N ARG A 273 -25.16 10.70 -12.54
CA ARG A 273 -24.56 11.97 -12.96
C ARG A 273 -23.08 11.81 -13.32
N ALA A 274 -22.35 10.91 -12.66
CA ALA A 274 -20.97 10.56 -13.02
C ALA A 274 -20.91 9.74 -14.31
N LEU A 275 -21.77 8.72 -14.46
CA LEU A 275 -21.88 7.89 -15.68
C LEU A 275 -22.28 8.70 -16.93
N GLU A 276 -23.07 9.77 -16.78
CA GLU A 276 -23.35 10.71 -17.87
C GLU A 276 -22.07 11.41 -18.40
N ARG A 277 -21.05 11.59 -17.54
CA ARG A 277 -19.77 12.19 -17.92
C ARG A 277 -18.72 11.16 -18.32
N GLN A 278 -18.74 9.98 -17.69
CA GLN A 278 -17.87 8.85 -18.00
C GLN A 278 -18.70 7.56 -18.17
N PRO A 279 -19.25 7.32 -19.38
CA PRO A 279 -20.10 6.15 -19.63
C PRO A 279 -19.40 4.80 -19.46
N ASP A 280 -18.09 4.75 -19.71
CA ASP A 280 -17.27 3.54 -19.64
C ASP A 280 -16.65 3.32 -18.24
N MET A 281 -17.15 4.02 -17.22
CA MET A 281 -16.65 3.88 -15.85
C MET A 281 -16.91 2.47 -15.32
N LYS A 282 -15.84 1.83 -14.83
CA LYS A 282 -15.87 0.52 -14.18
C LYS A 282 -16.30 0.68 -12.73
N LEU A 283 -17.56 0.37 -12.46
CA LEU A 283 -18.08 0.35 -11.09
C LEU A 283 -17.81 -1.02 -10.45
N PHE A 284 -17.32 -1.06 -9.22
CA PHE A 284 -17.23 -2.29 -8.45
C PHE A 284 -17.79 -2.11 -7.05
N LEU A 285 -18.34 -3.19 -6.49
CA LEU A 285 -18.95 -3.18 -5.17
C LEU A 285 -18.12 -3.91 -4.13
N ALA A 286 -18.27 -3.52 -2.87
CA ALA A 286 -17.75 -4.23 -1.71
C ALA A 286 -18.75 -4.13 -0.56
N PRO A 287 -19.09 -5.22 0.15
CA PRO A 287 -19.83 -5.11 1.40
C PRO A 287 -18.90 -4.88 2.59
N TRP A 288 -19.32 -4.03 3.53
CA TRP A 288 -18.69 -3.95 4.83
C TRP A 288 -19.21 -5.02 5.78
N SER A 289 -20.50 -5.35 5.71
CA SER A 289 -21.11 -6.31 6.61
C SER A 289 -22.35 -6.95 6.00
N PRO A 290 -22.59 -8.26 6.22
CA PRO A 290 -23.89 -8.85 6.00
C PRO A 290 -24.88 -8.36 7.07
N PRO A 291 -26.21 -8.51 6.84
CA PRO A 291 -27.21 -8.24 7.87
C PRO A 291 -26.90 -8.95 9.18
N ALA A 292 -27.21 -8.30 10.31
CA ALA A 292 -26.85 -8.78 11.66
C ALA A 292 -27.29 -10.24 11.91
N TRP A 293 -28.44 -10.65 11.40
CA TRP A 293 -28.99 -11.99 11.58
C TRP A 293 -28.21 -13.09 10.85
N MET A 294 -27.38 -12.74 9.86
CA MET A 294 -26.47 -13.67 9.18
C MET A 294 -25.14 -13.90 9.93
N LYS A 295 -24.85 -13.11 10.97
CA LYS A 295 -23.54 -13.09 11.63
C LYS A 295 -23.47 -14.00 12.85
N GLN A 296 -22.31 -14.62 13.05
CA GLN A 296 -22.06 -15.51 14.18
C GLN A 296 -22.11 -14.74 15.50
N SER A 297 -22.72 -15.35 16.50
CA SER A 297 -22.67 -14.89 17.89
C SER A 297 -21.53 -15.56 18.64
N GLY A 298 -21.00 -14.90 19.67
CA GLY A 298 -20.06 -15.53 20.59
C GLY A 298 -20.12 -14.94 21.99
N PRO A 299 -19.34 -15.47 22.94
CA PRO A 299 -19.39 -15.02 24.33
C PRO A 299 -19.08 -13.53 24.54
N LYS A 300 -18.30 -12.93 23.62
CA LYS A 300 -17.87 -11.53 23.66
C LYS A 300 -18.45 -10.67 22.53
N TYR A 301 -19.35 -11.23 21.72
CA TYR A 301 -19.89 -10.54 20.55
C TYR A 301 -21.36 -10.90 20.34
N VAL A 302 -22.19 -9.87 20.36
CA VAL A 302 -23.61 -9.96 19.99
C VAL A 302 -23.72 -9.56 18.52
N PRO A 303 -24.32 -10.41 17.66
CA PRO A 303 -24.44 -10.09 16.24
C PRO A 303 -25.11 -8.74 16.00
N SER A 304 -24.39 -7.87 15.31
CA SER A 304 -24.87 -6.61 14.76
C SER A 304 -24.16 -6.38 13.42
N MET A 305 -24.51 -5.35 12.66
CA MET A 305 -23.70 -5.02 11.48
C MET A 305 -22.29 -4.58 11.88
N LEU A 306 -22.09 -4.05 13.09
CA LEU A 306 -20.81 -3.59 13.61
C LEU A 306 -19.97 -4.73 14.19
N GLY A 307 -18.64 -4.62 14.13
CA GLY A 307 -17.73 -5.63 14.69
C GLY A 307 -17.87 -7.00 14.03
N SER A 308 -17.15 -8.00 14.50
CA SER A 308 -17.28 -9.37 13.98
C SER A 308 -16.72 -10.41 14.93
N MET A 309 -17.19 -11.65 14.80
CA MET A 309 -16.50 -12.82 15.34
C MET A 309 -15.19 -13.11 14.60
N ASP A 310 -14.24 -13.70 15.33
CA ASP A 310 -12.97 -14.24 14.84
C ASP A 310 -13.00 -15.78 14.95
N PRO A 311 -12.46 -16.55 13.99
CA PRO A 311 -11.82 -16.14 12.74
C PRO A 311 -12.77 -15.86 11.57
N ALA A 312 -14.07 -16.10 11.74
CA ALA A 312 -15.07 -15.88 10.70
C ALA A 312 -16.38 -15.30 11.27
N GLY A 313 -16.82 -14.17 10.70
CA GLY A 313 -18.01 -13.43 11.11
C GLY A 313 -19.31 -13.98 10.55
N LEU A 314 -19.29 -14.54 9.32
CA LEU A 314 -20.48 -15.06 8.65
C LEU A 314 -20.80 -16.48 9.14
N LYS A 315 -22.07 -16.78 9.43
CA LYS A 315 -22.48 -18.14 9.81
C LYS A 315 -22.33 -19.09 8.61
N ALA A 316 -21.90 -20.32 8.87
CA ALA A 316 -21.70 -21.31 7.81
C ALA A 316 -22.99 -21.64 7.04
N ASP A 317 -24.13 -21.69 7.74
CA ASP A 317 -25.46 -21.94 7.15
C ASP A 317 -26.05 -20.73 6.41
N MET A 318 -25.41 -19.56 6.47
CA MET A 318 -25.83 -18.34 5.78
C MET A 318 -25.01 -18.04 4.52
N ARG A 319 -23.96 -18.82 4.22
CA ARG A 319 -23.10 -18.60 3.04
C ARG A 319 -23.88 -18.60 1.72
N ALA A 320 -24.81 -19.55 1.53
CA ALA A 320 -25.65 -19.61 0.35
C ALA A 320 -26.58 -18.39 0.23
N THR A 321 -27.21 -17.99 1.34
CA THR A 321 -28.05 -16.79 1.42
C THR A 321 -27.24 -15.53 1.11
N TRP A 322 -26.02 -15.43 1.63
CA TRP A 322 -25.14 -14.30 1.38
C TRP A 322 -24.71 -14.20 -0.08
N ALA A 323 -24.36 -15.32 -0.73
CA ALA A 323 -24.11 -15.35 -2.17
C ALA A 323 -25.34 -14.90 -2.99
N LEU A 324 -26.55 -15.31 -2.59
CA LEU A 324 -27.79 -14.84 -3.23
C LEU A 324 -28.01 -13.34 -3.02
N TYR A 325 -27.61 -12.79 -1.87
CA TYR A 325 -27.71 -11.36 -1.58
C TYR A 325 -26.89 -10.53 -2.58
N PHE A 326 -25.64 -10.94 -2.87
CA PHE A 326 -24.83 -10.32 -3.92
C PHE A 326 -25.55 -10.32 -5.28
N SER A 327 -26.05 -11.47 -5.72
CA SER A 327 -26.76 -11.58 -7.01
C SER A 327 -27.99 -10.66 -7.07
N LYS A 328 -28.76 -10.56 -5.98
CA LYS A 328 -29.92 -9.66 -5.89
C LYS A 328 -29.53 -8.19 -5.94
N PHE A 329 -28.47 -7.80 -5.23
CA PHE A 329 -27.97 -6.42 -5.23
C PHE A 329 -27.46 -6.00 -6.61
N ILE A 330 -26.63 -6.82 -7.26
CA ILE A 330 -26.14 -6.58 -8.64
C ILE A 330 -27.33 -6.43 -9.60
N THR A 331 -28.32 -7.32 -9.50
CA THR A 331 -29.54 -7.26 -10.31
C THR A 331 -30.34 -5.97 -10.05
N ALA A 332 -30.47 -5.55 -8.79
CA ALA A 332 -31.20 -4.36 -8.41
C ALA A 332 -30.55 -3.08 -8.97
N TYR A 333 -29.23 -2.95 -8.83
CA TYR A 333 -28.47 -1.82 -9.39
C TYR A 333 -28.51 -1.80 -10.93
N LYS A 334 -28.40 -2.97 -11.57
CA LYS A 334 -28.54 -3.09 -13.04
C LYS A 334 -29.91 -2.61 -13.53
N LYS A 335 -31.00 -2.90 -12.79
CA LYS A 335 -32.34 -2.37 -13.09
C LYS A 335 -32.45 -0.86 -12.95
N GLN A 336 -31.60 -0.25 -12.12
CA GLN A 336 -31.48 1.20 -12.00
C GLN A 336 -30.63 1.82 -13.13
N GLY A 337 -30.09 1.02 -14.05
CA GLY A 337 -29.22 1.48 -15.13
C GLY A 337 -27.75 1.63 -14.70
N ILE A 338 -27.35 0.98 -13.60
CA ILE A 338 -25.99 1.02 -13.07
C ILE A 338 -25.43 -0.41 -13.12
N PRO A 339 -24.74 -0.81 -14.19
CA PRO A 339 -24.07 -2.10 -14.24
C PRO A 339 -22.78 -2.06 -13.40
N PHE A 340 -22.50 -3.15 -12.69
CA PHE A 340 -21.19 -3.37 -12.08
C PHE A 340 -20.26 -4.08 -13.06
N TRP A 341 -18.99 -3.68 -13.05
CA TRP A 341 -17.88 -4.37 -13.70
C TRP A 341 -17.32 -5.48 -12.80
N GLY A 342 -17.23 -5.25 -11.49
CA GLY A 342 -16.62 -6.22 -10.57
C GLY A 342 -17.10 -6.11 -9.13
N LEU A 343 -16.52 -6.94 -8.25
CA LEU A 343 -16.75 -6.90 -6.81
C LEU A 343 -15.60 -7.45 -5.97
N THR A 344 -15.62 -7.14 -4.68
CA THR A 344 -14.87 -7.85 -3.65
C THR A 344 -15.82 -8.59 -2.70
N PRO A 345 -15.49 -9.81 -2.20
CA PRO A 345 -16.37 -10.59 -1.33
C PRO A 345 -16.64 -9.94 0.03
N GLN A 346 -15.75 -9.07 0.50
CA GLN A 346 -15.79 -8.47 1.83
C GLN A 346 -14.74 -7.35 1.89
N ASN A 347 -15.13 -6.16 2.34
CA ASN A 347 -14.20 -5.09 2.71
C ASN A 347 -13.44 -5.50 3.99
N GLU A 348 -12.11 -5.35 3.98
CA GLU A 348 -11.22 -5.53 5.12
C GLU A 348 -11.47 -6.80 5.96
N PRO A 349 -11.46 -8.01 5.36
CA PRO A 349 -11.82 -9.25 6.04
C PRO A 349 -10.93 -9.61 7.25
N GLU A 350 -9.77 -8.98 7.43
CA GLU A 350 -8.92 -9.26 8.61
C GLU A 350 -9.28 -8.39 9.82
N PHE A 351 -10.14 -7.38 9.66
CA PHE A 351 -10.41 -6.38 10.68
C PHE A 351 -11.86 -6.46 11.18
N ALA A 352 -12.03 -6.75 12.48
CA ALA A 352 -13.32 -6.63 13.15
C ALA A 352 -13.55 -5.17 13.58
N ALA A 353 -13.66 -4.29 12.59
CA ALA A 353 -13.77 -2.86 12.81
C ALA A 353 -14.94 -2.50 13.75
N PRO A 354 -14.87 -1.40 14.51
CA PRO A 354 -15.98 -0.97 15.37
C PRO A 354 -17.19 -0.44 14.58
N TRP A 355 -17.06 -0.25 13.27
CA TRP A 355 -18.14 -0.01 12.31
C TRP A 355 -18.54 -1.31 11.60
N GLU A 356 -19.29 -1.21 10.50
CA GLU A 356 -19.68 -2.34 9.67
C GLU A 356 -18.46 -3.21 9.30
N ALA A 357 -18.49 -4.47 9.71
CA ALA A 357 -17.39 -5.41 9.47
C ALA A 357 -17.88 -6.86 9.41
N CYS A 358 -17.17 -7.70 8.66
CA CYS A 358 -17.30 -9.15 8.75
C CYS A 358 -15.93 -9.79 8.51
N LYS A 359 -15.33 -10.38 9.56
CA LYS A 359 -14.02 -11.00 9.42
C LYS A 359 -14.11 -12.29 8.62
N TYR A 360 -13.17 -12.51 7.70
CA TYR A 360 -12.84 -13.80 7.11
C TYR A 360 -11.33 -14.03 7.24
N ASN A 361 -10.92 -15.29 7.39
CA ASN A 361 -9.56 -15.69 7.06
C ASN A 361 -9.50 -16.14 5.58
N ALA A 362 -8.28 -16.27 5.03
CA ALA A 362 -8.08 -16.58 3.61
C ALA A 362 -8.77 -17.87 3.16
N SER A 363 -8.71 -18.94 3.98
CA SER A 363 -9.37 -20.21 3.66
C SER A 363 -10.89 -20.09 3.69
N TYR A 364 -11.47 -19.36 4.65
CA TYR A 364 -12.91 -19.14 4.71
C TYR A 364 -13.42 -18.35 3.50
N GLN A 365 -12.69 -17.30 3.07
CA GLN A 365 -13.04 -16.57 1.86
C GLN A 365 -12.93 -17.47 0.62
N ALA A 366 -11.91 -18.34 0.54
CA ALA A 366 -11.77 -19.32 -0.54
C ALA A 366 -12.95 -20.30 -0.61
N ASP A 367 -13.34 -20.90 0.52
CA ASP A 367 -14.50 -21.80 0.61
C ASP A 367 -15.80 -21.08 0.20
N PHE A 368 -16.00 -19.86 0.70
CA PHE A 368 -17.17 -19.06 0.35
C PHE A 368 -17.24 -18.78 -1.16
N ILE A 369 -16.11 -18.44 -1.78
CA ILE A 369 -16.02 -18.22 -3.22
C ILE A 369 -16.28 -19.53 -3.98
N GLY A 370 -15.52 -20.58 -3.68
CA GLY A 370 -15.54 -21.82 -4.46
C GLY A 370 -16.87 -22.55 -4.40
N ASP A 371 -17.53 -22.55 -3.23
CA ASP A 371 -18.71 -23.37 -2.99
C ASP A 371 -20.04 -22.61 -3.12
N TYR A 372 -20.02 -21.26 -3.03
CA TYR A 372 -21.24 -20.45 -2.97
C TYR A 372 -21.22 -19.24 -3.90
N LEU A 373 -20.33 -18.26 -3.67
CA LEU A 373 -20.36 -16.99 -4.39
C LEU A 373 -20.02 -17.15 -5.87
N GLY A 374 -18.91 -17.83 -6.19
CA GLY A 374 -18.47 -18.09 -7.56
C GLY A 374 -19.54 -18.76 -8.43
N PRO A 375 -20.11 -19.91 -8.01
CA PRO A 375 -21.19 -20.57 -8.76
C PRO A 375 -22.44 -19.70 -8.97
N VAL A 376 -22.79 -18.85 -7.99
CA VAL A 376 -23.95 -17.94 -8.11
C VAL A 376 -23.65 -16.82 -9.11
N LEU A 377 -22.45 -16.26 -9.08
CA LEU A 377 -22.02 -15.22 -10.02
C LEU A 377 -21.92 -15.78 -11.44
N ASP A 378 -21.30 -16.94 -11.65
CA ASP A 378 -21.21 -17.57 -12.98
C ASP A 378 -22.58 -17.84 -13.60
N ARG A 379 -23.57 -18.26 -12.78
CA ARG A 379 -24.94 -18.50 -13.24
C ARG A 379 -25.70 -17.22 -13.57
N ASP A 380 -25.64 -16.21 -12.69
CA ASP A 380 -26.53 -15.05 -12.74
C ASP A 380 -25.90 -13.83 -13.43
N HIS A 381 -24.57 -13.66 -13.30
CA HIS A 381 -23.78 -12.50 -13.73
C HIS A 381 -22.37 -12.91 -14.23
N PRO A 382 -22.26 -13.74 -15.29
CA PRO A 382 -20.98 -14.36 -15.71
C PRO A 382 -19.89 -13.37 -16.14
N ASP A 383 -20.25 -12.12 -16.45
CA ASP A 383 -19.30 -11.09 -16.89
C ASP A 383 -18.67 -10.30 -15.73
N ILE A 384 -19.07 -10.57 -14.47
CA ILE A 384 -18.58 -9.86 -13.29
C ILE A 384 -17.16 -10.32 -12.94
N THR A 385 -16.27 -9.34 -12.79
CA THR A 385 -14.91 -9.55 -12.29
C THR A 385 -14.89 -9.74 -10.76
N LEU A 386 -14.29 -10.83 -10.26
CA LEU A 386 -14.16 -11.10 -8.83
C LEU A 386 -12.73 -10.84 -8.34
N MET A 387 -12.58 -9.87 -7.45
CA MET A 387 -11.31 -9.53 -6.80
C MET A 387 -11.31 -10.00 -5.35
N ILE A 388 -10.26 -10.70 -4.92
CA ILE A 388 -10.18 -11.25 -3.55
C ILE A 388 -9.50 -10.27 -2.59
N PHE A 389 -9.53 -10.62 -1.30
CA PHE A 389 -8.88 -9.91 -0.19
C PHE A 389 -9.50 -8.56 0.17
N ASP A 390 -9.20 -7.46 -0.54
CA ASP A 390 -9.71 -6.10 -0.24
C ASP A 390 -9.28 -5.58 1.14
N HIS A 391 -7.98 -5.70 1.44
CA HIS A 391 -7.40 -5.24 2.70
C HIS A 391 -5.90 -4.91 2.56
N ASN A 392 -5.21 -4.66 3.66
CA ASN A 392 -3.89 -4.03 3.66
C ASN A 392 -2.80 -4.87 2.99
N ARG A 393 -1.89 -4.19 2.27
CA ARG A 393 -0.72 -4.76 1.57
C ARG A 393 0.11 -5.74 2.39
N ALA A 394 0.03 -5.67 3.72
CA ALA A 394 0.75 -6.60 4.57
C ALA A 394 0.44 -8.09 4.25
N SER A 395 -0.81 -8.45 3.98
CA SER A 395 -1.20 -9.87 3.87
C SER A 395 -1.43 -10.34 2.42
N VAL A 396 -1.29 -9.47 1.42
CA VAL A 396 -1.61 -9.77 -0.01
C VAL A 396 -0.97 -11.06 -0.51
N HIS A 397 0.31 -11.27 -0.22
CA HIS A 397 1.04 -12.45 -0.70
C HIS A 397 0.53 -13.76 -0.07
N GLN A 398 0.18 -13.73 1.21
CA GLN A 398 -0.36 -14.89 1.92
C GLN A 398 -1.76 -15.26 1.42
N TRP A 399 -2.61 -14.24 1.20
CA TRP A 399 -3.96 -14.42 0.68
C TRP A 399 -3.95 -14.94 -0.76
N ALA A 400 -3.06 -14.41 -1.61
CA ALA A 400 -2.84 -14.92 -2.97
C ALA A 400 -2.45 -16.39 -2.95
N LYS A 401 -1.44 -16.78 -2.16
CA LYS A 401 -1.00 -18.18 -2.03
C LYS A 401 -2.12 -19.11 -1.61
N THR A 402 -3.02 -18.66 -0.73
CA THR A 402 -4.12 -19.48 -0.23
C THR A 402 -5.23 -19.63 -1.27
N ILE A 403 -5.69 -18.52 -1.87
CA ILE A 403 -6.90 -18.52 -2.68
C ILE A 403 -6.60 -18.91 -4.14
N TYR A 404 -5.49 -18.46 -4.72
CA TYR A 404 -5.13 -18.82 -6.11
C TYR A 404 -4.81 -20.31 -6.28
N ASN A 405 -4.41 -20.98 -5.20
CA ASN A 405 -4.17 -22.43 -5.18
C ASN A 405 -5.37 -23.23 -4.63
N HIS A 406 -6.49 -22.58 -4.31
CA HIS A 406 -7.66 -23.27 -3.78
C HIS A 406 -8.38 -24.06 -4.90
N PRO A 407 -8.70 -25.35 -4.69
CA PRO A 407 -9.14 -26.25 -5.77
C PRO A 407 -10.45 -25.83 -6.45
N THR A 408 -11.34 -25.14 -5.74
CA THR A 408 -12.66 -24.72 -6.27
C THR A 408 -12.79 -23.21 -6.46
N ALA A 409 -12.00 -22.40 -5.78
CA ALA A 409 -12.16 -20.94 -5.78
C ALA A 409 -11.39 -20.26 -6.92
N SER A 410 -10.19 -20.75 -7.22
CA SER A 410 -9.26 -20.10 -8.17
C SER A 410 -9.86 -19.87 -9.56
N GLN A 411 -10.75 -20.75 -10.00
CA GLN A 411 -11.42 -20.63 -11.30
C GLN A 411 -12.33 -19.40 -11.42
N TYR A 412 -12.82 -18.87 -10.30
CA TYR A 412 -13.73 -17.72 -10.28
C TYR A 412 -13.03 -16.39 -9.99
N VAL A 413 -11.74 -16.40 -9.63
CA VAL A 413 -11.03 -15.22 -9.11
C VAL A 413 -10.22 -14.59 -10.22
N ASP A 414 -10.43 -13.30 -10.52
CA ASP A 414 -9.73 -12.61 -11.61
C ASP A 414 -8.50 -11.81 -11.13
N GLY A 415 -8.54 -11.33 -9.89
CA GLY A 415 -7.52 -10.42 -9.37
C GLY A 415 -7.46 -10.30 -7.86
N MET A 416 -6.53 -9.47 -7.38
CA MET A 416 -6.35 -9.09 -5.97
C MET A 416 -6.78 -7.63 -5.78
N ALA A 417 -7.61 -7.39 -4.77
CA ALA A 417 -7.89 -6.05 -4.26
C ALA A 417 -7.08 -5.82 -2.97
N PHE A 418 -6.56 -4.62 -2.78
CA PHE A 418 -5.82 -4.27 -1.56
C PHE A 418 -5.91 -2.79 -1.20
N HIS A 419 -5.62 -2.49 0.06
CA HIS A 419 -5.63 -1.16 0.67
C HIS A 419 -4.23 -0.76 1.13
N TRP A 420 -4.06 0.52 1.46
CA TRP A 420 -2.75 1.09 1.77
C TRP A 420 -2.41 1.23 3.27
N TYR A 421 -3.30 0.83 4.18
CA TYR A 421 -3.19 1.19 5.60
C TYR A 421 -2.21 0.31 6.39
N ASP A 422 -1.78 0.85 7.53
CA ASP A 422 -1.07 0.16 8.59
C ASP A 422 -1.68 0.46 9.96
N MET A 423 -1.46 -0.42 10.94
CA MET A 423 -2.10 -0.34 12.27
C MET A 423 -1.85 1.00 12.99
N GLU A 424 -0.70 1.62 12.78
CA GLU A 424 -0.33 2.88 13.44
C GLU A 424 -0.57 4.13 12.57
N ARG A 425 -1.11 3.98 11.35
CA ARG A 425 -1.42 5.01 10.32
C ARG A 425 -0.30 5.92 9.85
N PHE A 426 0.79 6.08 10.62
CA PHE A 426 1.91 6.91 10.22
C PHE A 426 2.68 6.33 9.01
N MET A 427 2.51 5.02 8.74
CA MET A 427 3.06 4.30 7.59
C MET A 427 2.06 4.09 6.44
N ASP A 428 0.84 4.64 6.53
CA ASP A 428 -0.13 4.57 5.43
C ASP A 428 0.50 5.07 4.13
N GLY A 429 0.31 4.33 3.05
CA GLY A 429 0.83 4.68 1.72
C GLY A 429 2.33 4.42 1.49
N VAL A 430 3.09 4.02 2.51
CA VAL A 430 4.56 3.88 2.41
C VAL A 430 5.09 2.54 2.92
N ALA A 431 4.23 1.56 3.24
CA ALA A 431 4.68 0.27 3.76
C ALA A 431 4.33 -0.90 2.83
N TYR A 432 5.25 -1.87 2.73
CA TYR A 432 5.01 -3.19 2.12
C TYR A 432 4.76 -3.22 0.61
N HIS A 433 5.25 -2.23 -0.13
CA HIS A 433 5.17 -2.18 -1.60
C HIS A 433 5.80 -3.41 -2.28
N GLU A 434 6.89 -3.94 -1.71
CA GLU A 434 7.58 -5.12 -2.24
C GLU A 434 6.71 -6.39 -2.24
N ARG A 435 5.71 -6.48 -1.35
CA ARG A 435 4.82 -7.65 -1.24
C ARG A 435 3.91 -7.79 -2.45
N LEU A 436 3.68 -6.70 -3.18
CA LEU A 436 2.95 -6.70 -4.45
C LEU A 436 3.74 -7.43 -5.52
N ASN A 437 5.05 -7.21 -5.60
CA ASN A 437 5.92 -7.91 -6.54
C ASN A 437 5.92 -9.44 -6.27
N ASP A 438 6.07 -9.83 -5.00
CA ASP A 438 6.01 -11.24 -4.59
C ASP A 438 4.65 -11.87 -4.89
N THR A 439 3.57 -11.08 -4.80
CA THR A 439 2.20 -11.51 -5.14
C THR A 439 2.02 -11.70 -6.64
N HIS A 440 2.53 -10.80 -7.47
CA HIS A 440 2.51 -10.92 -8.92
C HIS A 440 3.14 -12.24 -9.38
N PHE A 441 4.21 -12.71 -8.72
CA PHE A 441 4.87 -13.98 -9.05
C PHE A 441 4.14 -15.25 -8.56
N VAL A 442 3.09 -15.13 -7.73
CA VAL A 442 2.25 -16.29 -7.37
C VAL A 442 1.43 -16.74 -8.59
N ASP A 443 0.77 -15.80 -9.27
CA ASP A 443 0.08 -16.04 -10.54
C ASP A 443 0.02 -14.75 -11.36
N LYS A 444 0.85 -14.67 -12.40
CA LYS A 444 1.00 -13.47 -13.24
C LYS A 444 -0.23 -13.16 -14.10
N ASN A 445 -1.19 -14.08 -14.20
CA ASN A 445 -2.42 -13.86 -14.95
C ASN A 445 -3.47 -13.10 -14.12
N ARG A 446 -3.24 -12.91 -12.82
CA ARG A 446 -4.14 -12.17 -11.93
C ARG A 446 -3.67 -10.73 -11.82
N PHE A 447 -4.59 -9.79 -12.07
CA PHE A 447 -4.28 -8.37 -11.88
C PHE A 447 -4.32 -8.00 -10.39
N MET A 448 -3.69 -6.89 -10.02
CA MET A 448 -3.77 -6.31 -8.69
C MET A 448 -4.30 -4.88 -8.80
N LEU A 449 -5.26 -4.52 -7.97
CA LEU A 449 -5.89 -3.21 -7.95
C LEU A 449 -5.85 -2.65 -6.51
N ALA A 450 -5.31 -1.45 -6.34
CA ALA A 450 -5.50 -0.69 -5.10
C ALA A 450 -6.95 -0.17 -5.08
N THR A 451 -7.77 -0.70 -4.19
CA THR A 451 -9.22 -0.48 -4.16
C THR A 451 -9.67 0.56 -3.14
N GLU A 452 -8.81 0.90 -2.19
CA GLU A 452 -9.07 1.93 -1.19
C GLU A 452 -7.76 2.51 -0.60
N SER A 453 -7.69 3.84 -0.59
CA SER A 453 -6.63 4.59 0.08
C SER A 453 -7.20 5.89 0.65
N CYS A 454 -6.89 6.23 1.90
CA CYS A 454 -7.26 7.53 2.47
C CYS A 454 -6.34 8.00 3.60
N SER A 455 -6.22 9.32 3.76
CA SER A 455 -5.50 9.92 4.88
C SER A 455 -6.43 10.34 6.01
N CYS A 456 -6.21 9.80 7.21
CA CYS A 456 -6.96 10.13 8.43
C CYS A 456 -5.98 10.42 9.58
N PRO A 457 -6.41 11.05 10.69
CA PRO A 457 -7.74 11.60 10.95
C PRO A 457 -7.95 13.00 10.35
N GLY A 458 -9.21 13.31 10.05
CA GLY A 458 -9.71 14.66 9.71
C GLY A 458 -9.11 15.28 8.44
N VAL A 459 -9.41 16.56 8.22
CA VAL A 459 -8.95 17.35 7.06
C VAL A 459 -7.64 18.07 7.38
N ALA A 460 -6.63 17.94 6.51
CA ALA A 460 -5.35 18.64 6.66
C ALA A 460 -5.33 19.98 5.91
N TYR A 461 -4.43 20.86 6.35
CA TYR A 461 -4.20 22.17 5.76
C TYR A 461 -2.70 22.49 5.69
N GLY A 462 -2.30 23.40 4.81
CA GLY A 462 -0.91 23.86 4.69
C GLY A 462 0.07 22.72 4.43
N ASP A 463 1.16 22.68 5.20
CA ASP A 463 2.23 21.70 5.06
C ASP A 463 1.74 20.25 5.23
N ASP A 464 0.78 20.01 6.13
CA ASP A 464 0.21 18.68 6.35
C ASP A 464 -0.59 18.19 5.13
N ALA A 465 -1.31 19.10 4.47
CA ALA A 465 -2.06 18.78 3.25
C ALA A 465 -1.11 18.47 2.09
N TRP A 466 0.01 19.18 2.00
CA TRP A 466 1.06 18.90 1.03
C TRP A 466 1.72 17.54 1.29
N PHE A 467 2.06 17.25 2.56
CA PHE A 467 2.63 15.97 2.95
C PHE A 467 1.71 14.78 2.61
N ARG A 468 0.40 14.91 2.87
CA ARG A 468 -0.60 13.91 2.44
C ARG A 468 -0.60 13.72 0.93
N ALA A 469 -0.49 14.80 0.16
CA ALA A 469 -0.43 14.70 -1.29
C ALA A 469 0.84 14.01 -1.80
N GLN A 470 2.00 14.31 -1.21
CA GLN A 470 3.24 13.60 -1.51
C GLN A 470 3.11 12.10 -1.23
N ARG A 471 2.47 11.73 -0.13
CA ARG A 471 2.17 10.33 0.21
C ARG A 471 1.27 9.65 -0.82
N TYR A 472 0.24 10.35 -1.34
CA TYR A 472 -0.57 9.83 -2.46
C TYR A 472 0.28 9.62 -3.72
N GLY A 473 1.13 10.58 -4.09
CA GLY A 473 2.02 10.44 -5.24
C GLY A 473 3.02 9.29 -5.10
N HIS A 474 3.58 9.13 -3.89
CA HIS A 474 4.47 8.05 -3.53
C HIS A 474 3.78 6.70 -3.68
N ASP A 475 2.60 6.54 -3.08
CA ASP A 475 1.86 5.28 -3.07
C ASP A 475 1.46 4.86 -4.49
N ILE A 476 0.81 5.76 -5.24
CA ILE A 476 0.39 5.50 -6.63
C ILE A 476 1.58 5.08 -7.48
N MET A 477 2.69 5.83 -7.42
CA MET A 477 3.86 5.52 -8.24
C MET A 477 4.53 4.21 -7.86
N THR A 478 4.61 3.92 -6.56
CA THR A 478 5.29 2.71 -6.09
C THR A 478 4.42 1.47 -6.38
N ASP A 479 3.10 1.56 -6.23
CA ASP A 479 2.15 0.53 -6.65
C ASP A 479 2.29 0.23 -8.15
N LEU A 480 2.26 1.27 -9.00
CA LEU A 480 2.42 1.12 -10.46
C LEU A 480 3.78 0.52 -10.85
N ASN A 481 4.83 0.80 -10.07
CA ASN A 481 6.14 0.19 -10.27
C ASN A 481 6.19 -1.29 -9.84
N ASN A 482 5.23 -1.76 -9.04
CA ASN A 482 5.09 -3.13 -8.53
C ASN A 482 3.87 -3.86 -9.11
N HIS A 483 3.65 -3.76 -10.42
CA HIS A 483 2.66 -4.53 -11.20
C HIS A 483 1.18 -4.23 -10.95
N VAL A 484 0.84 -3.22 -10.14
CA VAL A 484 -0.54 -2.81 -9.90
C VAL A 484 -1.12 -2.13 -11.15
N THR A 485 -2.38 -2.43 -11.47
CA THR A 485 -3.04 -2.00 -12.71
C THR A 485 -3.90 -0.75 -12.55
N GLY A 486 -4.17 -0.30 -11.33
CA GLY A 486 -4.97 0.89 -11.08
C GLY A 486 -5.02 1.26 -9.60
N TRP A 487 -5.60 2.41 -9.32
CA TRP A 487 -5.63 2.96 -7.97
C TRP A 487 -6.91 3.75 -7.69
N VAL A 488 -7.57 3.44 -6.58
CA VAL A 488 -8.89 3.98 -6.22
C VAL A 488 -8.79 4.67 -4.86
N ASP A 489 -9.06 5.97 -4.86
CA ASP A 489 -9.18 6.77 -3.65
C ASP A 489 -10.41 6.34 -2.83
N TRP A 490 -10.47 6.77 -1.57
CA TRP A 490 -11.65 6.57 -0.76
C TRP A 490 -12.76 7.59 -1.09
N ASN A 491 -13.19 8.42 -0.15
CA ASN A 491 -14.31 9.33 -0.37
C ASN A 491 -14.00 10.40 -1.44
N LEU A 492 -14.82 10.46 -2.50
CA LEU A 492 -14.69 11.50 -3.54
C LEU A 492 -14.85 12.93 -2.99
N ILE A 493 -15.68 13.13 -1.98
CA ILE A 493 -15.95 14.45 -1.42
C ILE A 493 -16.42 14.33 0.03
N LEU A 494 -15.90 15.16 0.94
CA LEU A 494 -16.29 15.19 2.36
C LEU A 494 -16.57 16.62 2.81
N ASP A 495 -17.16 16.78 4.00
CA ASP A 495 -17.30 18.11 4.61
C ASP A 495 -16.00 18.64 5.21
N HIS A 496 -16.01 19.91 5.64
CA HIS A 496 -14.92 20.60 6.33
C HIS A 496 -14.39 19.89 7.60
N LYS A 497 -15.07 18.85 8.11
CA LYS A 497 -14.63 18.03 9.25
C LYS A 497 -14.20 16.61 8.85
N GLY A 498 -14.34 16.25 7.58
CA GLY A 498 -13.98 14.94 7.06
C GLY A 498 -15.09 13.88 7.19
N GLY A 499 -16.36 14.27 7.16
CA GLY A 499 -17.50 13.36 7.30
C GLY A 499 -18.67 13.61 6.32
N PRO A 500 -19.89 13.13 6.63
CA PRO A 500 -20.28 12.44 7.88
C PRO A 500 -19.66 11.04 8.00
N ASN A 501 -19.51 10.59 9.25
CA ASN A 501 -19.13 9.22 9.60
C ASN A 501 -19.82 8.86 10.93
N HIS A 502 -20.68 7.83 10.95
CA HIS A 502 -21.53 7.54 12.12
C HIS A 502 -20.76 7.02 13.33
N GLN A 503 -19.50 6.60 13.14
CA GLN A 503 -18.58 6.18 14.21
C GLN A 503 -17.50 7.23 14.51
N GLY A 504 -17.54 8.41 13.86
CA GLY A 504 -16.57 9.48 14.07
C GLY A 504 -15.16 9.21 13.51
N ASN A 505 -15.01 8.23 12.61
CA ASN A 505 -13.76 7.91 11.92
C ASN A 505 -13.51 8.87 10.73
N ASN A 506 -13.47 10.18 11.01
CA ASN A 506 -13.36 11.21 9.98
C ASN A 506 -11.99 11.16 9.27
N CYS A 507 -11.98 11.45 7.97
CA CYS A 507 -10.78 11.43 7.12
C CYS A 507 -10.73 12.63 6.17
N ASP A 508 -9.61 12.81 5.47
CA ASP A 508 -9.50 13.76 4.37
C ASP A 508 -10.15 13.22 3.08
N ALA A 509 -10.32 14.09 2.10
CA ALA A 509 -10.72 13.75 0.74
C ALA A 509 -10.13 14.77 -0.25
N PRO A 510 -9.96 14.44 -1.54
CA PRO A 510 -9.40 15.37 -2.51
C PRO A 510 -10.25 16.63 -2.73
N ILE A 511 -11.56 16.56 -2.45
CA ILE A 511 -12.46 17.71 -2.44
C ILE A 511 -13.15 17.81 -1.08
N ILE A 512 -13.09 18.99 -0.47
CA ILE A 512 -13.65 19.29 0.84
C ILE A 512 -14.66 20.44 0.74
N LEU A 513 -15.91 20.23 1.16
CA LEU A 513 -16.92 21.30 1.20
C LEU A 513 -16.51 22.41 2.18
N THR A 514 -16.88 23.64 1.83
CA THR A 514 -16.85 24.76 2.77
C THR A 514 -17.82 24.53 3.93
N GLU A 515 -17.61 25.23 5.05
CA GLU A 515 -18.43 25.06 6.26
C GLU A 515 -19.93 25.31 6.01
N ASP A 516 -20.27 26.22 5.11
CA ASP A 516 -21.66 26.53 4.73
C ASP A 516 -22.26 25.54 3.70
N GLY A 517 -21.45 24.62 3.17
CA GLY A 517 -21.82 23.60 2.20
C GLY A 517 -22.20 24.14 0.81
N LYS A 518 -21.83 25.39 0.49
CA LYS A 518 -22.19 26.04 -0.78
C LYS A 518 -21.07 26.04 -1.82
N ASP A 519 -19.84 25.78 -1.40
CA ASP A 519 -18.67 25.68 -2.26
C ASP A 519 -17.73 24.57 -1.75
N PHE A 520 -16.56 24.42 -2.37
CA PHE A 520 -15.56 23.43 -1.97
C PHE A 520 -14.13 23.94 -2.19
N ASN A 521 -13.19 23.31 -1.49
CA ASN A 521 -11.75 23.46 -1.67
C ASN A 521 -11.19 22.17 -2.30
N ILE A 522 -10.24 22.33 -3.22
CA ILE A 522 -9.52 21.21 -3.84
C ILE A 522 -8.21 21.02 -3.08
N GLN A 523 -8.02 19.85 -2.50
CA GLN A 523 -6.81 19.53 -1.75
C GLN A 523 -5.64 19.23 -2.69
N PRO A 524 -4.38 19.45 -2.24
CA PRO A 524 -3.19 19.06 -2.99
C PRO A 524 -3.21 17.61 -3.51
N MET A 525 -3.76 16.67 -2.73
CA MET A 525 -3.84 15.25 -3.12
C MET A 525 -4.64 15.03 -4.41
N PHE A 526 -5.65 15.85 -4.71
CA PHE A 526 -6.39 15.79 -5.98
C PHE A 526 -5.44 15.94 -7.18
N TYR A 527 -4.55 16.93 -7.11
CA TYR A 527 -3.62 17.22 -8.20
C TYR A 527 -2.53 16.15 -8.32
N PHE A 528 -2.09 15.57 -7.20
CA PHE A 528 -1.17 14.43 -7.22
C PHE A 528 -1.80 13.22 -7.91
N ILE A 529 -3.08 12.91 -7.66
CA ILE A 529 -3.78 11.86 -8.41
C ILE A 529 -3.93 12.27 -9.89
N GLN A 530 -4.18 13.55 -10.17
CA GLN A 530 -4.32 14.09 -11.53
C GLN A 530 -3.05 13.92 -12.38
N HIS A 531 -1.85 13.98 -11.78
CA HIS A 531 -0.58 13.70 -12.46
C HIS A 531 -0.50 12.30 -13.07
N PHE A 532 -1.30 11.34 -12.56
CA PHE A 532 -1.42 9.99 -13.09
C PHE A 532 -2.69 9.85 -13.93
N SER A 533 -3.85 10.03 -13.30
CA SER A 533 -5.16 9.73 -13.88
C SER A 533 -5.45 10.47 -15.20
N LYS A 534 -5.05 11.75 -15.30
CA LYS A 534 -5.25 12.56 -16.52
C LYS A 534 -4.36 12.12 -17.68
N TYR A 535 -3.13 11.69 -17.38
CA TYR A 535 -2.11 11.45 -18.40
C TYR A 535 -1.90 9.97 -18.74
N ILE A 536 -2.40 9.06 -17.90
CA ILE A 536 -2.27 7.62 -18.05
C ILE A 536 -3.67 7.04 -18.27
N PRO A 537 -4.27 7.22 -19.46
CA PRO A 537 -5.59 6.68 -19.77
C PRO A 537 -5.59 5.15 -19.75
N VAL A 538 -6.79 4.58 -19.66
CA VAL A 538 -7.02 3.13 -19.75
C VAL A 538 -6.33 2.54 -20.97
N GLY A 539 -5.66 1.41 -20.80
CA GLY A 539 -4.92 0.74 -21.86
C GLY A 539 -3.45 1.14 -21.95
N SER A 540 -3.02 2.18 -21.21
CA SER A 540 -1.61 2.55 -21.12
C SER A 540 -0.76 1.37 -20.63
N ARG A 541 0.43 1.19 -21.19
CA ARG A 541 1.39 0.15 -20.80
C ARG A 541 2.53 0.78 -20.00
N ARG A 542 2.79 0.30 -18.78
CA ARG A 542 3.99 0.68 -18.03
C ARG A 542 5.23 0.16 -18.75
N VAL A 543 6.28 0.97 -18.79
CA VAL A 543 7.58 0.63 -19.39
C VAL A 543 8.71 0.81 -18.38
N LYS A 544 9.90 0.29 -18.71
CA LYS A 544 11.03 0.28 -17.79
C LYS A 544 11.61 1.67 -17.61
N THR A 545 11.87 2.01 -16.35
CA THR A 545 12.62 3.20 -15.94
C THR A 545 13.84 2.79 -15.11
N GLN A 546 14.92 3.55 -15.22
CA GLN A 546 16.04 3.49 -14.27
C GLN A 546 16.30 4.91 -13.78
N VAL A 547 16.36 5.06 -12.45
CA VAL A 547 16.51 6.37 -11.80
C VAL A 547 17.83 6.39 -11.04
N ALA A 548 18.63 7.41 -11.29
CA ALA A 548 19.86 7.72 -10.60
C ALA A 548 19.97 9.23 -10.46
N ALA A 549 19.06 9.87 -9.71
CA ALA A 549 19.03 11.33 -9.61
C ALA A 549 19.91 11.80 -8.44
N ARG A 550 21.01 12.49 -8.75
CA ARG A 550 21.91 13.06 -7.75
C ARG A 550 21.48 14.47 -7.38
N PHE A 551 21.80 14.85 -6.16
CA PHE A 551 21.47 16.15 -5.60
C PHE A 551 22.75 16.96 -5.39
N GLU A 552 22.67 18.29 -5.53
CA GLU A 552 23.80 19.18 -5.17
C GLU A 552 24.21 18.99 -3.71
N LYS A 553 23.22 18.74 -2.83
CA LYS A 553 23.41 18.35 -1.43
C LYS A 553 22.65 17.04 -1.17
N PRO A 554 23.17 16.10 -0.36
CA PRO A 554 22.52 14.81 -0.11
C PRO A 554 21.11 14.86 0.51
N GLY A 555 20.63 16.02 0.95
CA GLY A 555 19.35 16.21 1.64
C GLY A 555 19.32 15.59 3.02
N THR A 556 18.22 15.80 3.76
CA THR A 556 18.00 15.12 5.04
C THR A 556 17.30 13.78 4.83
N PRO A 557 17.71 12.68 5.49
CA PRO A 557 17.22 11.34 5.16
C PRO A 557 15.72 11.14 5.43
N GLN A 558 15.06 12.00 6.23
CA GLN A 558 13.61 11.94 6.50
C GLN A 558 13.09 10.51 6.70
N LEU A 559 13.60 9.84 7.75
CA LEU A 559 13.29 8.45 8.06
C LEU A 559 12.29 8.35 9.21
N PHE A 560 11.53 7.27 9.21
CA PHE A 560 10.57 6.93 10.25
C PHE A 560 10.75 5.48 10.69
N TRP A 561 10.12 5.16 11.81
CA TRP A 561 10.08 3.80 12.35
C TRP A 561 9.47 2.84 11.32
N GLY A 562 10.05 1.65 11.18
CA GLY A 562 9.51 0.62 10.30
C GLY A 562 9.79 0.80 8.81
N TYR A 563 10.45 1.89 8.39
CA TYR A 563 10.89 2.05 7.00
C TYR A 563 11.74 0.84 6.57
N PRO A 564 11.54 0.30 5.36
CA PRO A 564 12.34 -0.82 4.88
C PRO A 564 13.77 -0.37 4.58
N ALA A 565 14.65 -1.34 4.32
CA ALA A 565 15.88 -1.12 3.58
C ALA A 565 15.77 -1.86 2.24
N SER A 566 16.18 -1.22 1.14
CA SER A 566 16.08 -1.81 -0.20
C SER A 566 17.30 -1.49 -1.06
N LEU A 567 17.56 -2.27 -2.11
CA LEU A 567 18.56 -1.91 -3.11
C LEU A 567 17.97 -0.92 -4.12
N SER A 568 18.69 0.17 -4.36
CA SER A 568 18.40 1.11 -5.46
C SER A 568 19.70 1.51 -6.14
N THR A 569 19.62 2.08 -7.34
CA THR A 569 20.78 2.69 -7.98
C THR A 569 21.36 3.79 -7.08
N CYS A 570 22.69 3.87 -6.99
CA CYS A 570 23.35 4.82 -6.12
C CYS A 570 23.09 6.26 -6.58
N ASP A 571 22.48 7.05 -5.71
CA ASP A 571 22.09 8.45 -5.94
C ASP A 571 22.92 9.44 -5.10
N GLY A 572 23.80 8.93 -4.23
CA GLY A 572 24.66 9.75 -3.35
C GLY A 572 23.88 10.51 -2.28
N SER A 573 22.62 10.14 -2.04
CA SER A 573 21.78 10.78 -1.04
C SER A 573 22.12 10.31 0.38
N SER A 574 21.66 11.08 1.36
CA SER A 574 21.85 10.74 2.77
C SER A 574 21.16 9.44 3.19
N ARG A 575 20.20 8.91 2.41
CA ARG A 575 19.53 7.62 2.65
C ARG A 575 20.41 6.42 2.31
N GLN A 576 21.49 6.61 1.55
CA GLN A 576 22.37 5.54 1.08
C GLN A 576 23.72 5.49 1.81
N ALA A 577 23.96 6.41 2.73
CA ALA A 577 25.18 6.47 3.53
C ALA A 577 24.96 5.78 4.88
N PHE A 578 25.75 4.75 5.16
CA PHE A 578 25.72 3.97 6.39
C PHE A 578 27.10 3.95 7.06
N SER A 579 27.11 3.99 8.39
CA SER A 579 28.32 3.81 9.18
C SER A 579 28.12 2.76 10.26
N LYS A 580 29.23 2.16 10.67
CA LYS A 580 29.27 1.28 11.82
C LYS A 580 29.49 2.11 13.08
N THR A 581 28.63 1.94 14.08
CA THR A 581 28.79 2.59 15.40
C THR A 581 29.76 1.80 16.30
N GLU A 582 30.21 2.42 17.40
CA GLU A 582 31.09 1.77 18.39
C GLU A 582 30.45 0.52 19.03
N ASP A 583 29.13 0.51 19.20
CA ASP A 583 28.34 -0.62 19.69
C ASP A 583 27.91 -1.59 18.56
N ASN A 584 28.57 -1.55 17.40
CA ASN A 584 28.34 -2.43 16.24
C ASN A 584 26.91 -2.37 15.66
N LYS A 585 26.28 -1.20 15.64
CA LYS A 585 25.05 -0.96 14.86
C LYS A 585 25.40 -0.45 13.48
N ILE A 586 24.48 -0.62 12.54
CA ILE A 586 24.57 -0.03 11.20
C ILE A 586 23.63 1.17 11.16
N GLN A 587 24.20 2.36 11.20
CA GLN A 587 23.51 3.63 11.35
C GLN A 587 23.50 4.40 10.03
N VAL A 588 22.38 5.04 9.69
CA VAL A 588 22.32 5.99 8.57
C VAL A 588 23.07 7.26 8.97
N VAL A 589 24.09 7.62 8.19
CA VAL A 589 25.03 8.71 8.47
C VAL A 589 24.27 10.03 8.66
N GLY A 590 24.63 10.78 9.71
CA GLY A 590 24.01 12.08 10.00
C GLY A 590 22.60 11.99 10.60
N SER A 591 22.17 10.81 11.05
CA SER A 591 20.85 10.60 11.64
C SER A 591 20.92 9.74 12.91
N SER A 592 19.81 9.60 13.65
CA SER A 592 19.69 8.67 14.79
C SER A 592 19.11 7.31 14.39
N TRP A 593 19.04 6.97 13.10
CA TRP A 593 18.37 5.78 12.59
C TRP A 593 19.34 4.64 12.30
N CYS A 594 18.97 3.44 12.74
CA CYS A 594 19.74 2.21 12.59
C CYS A 594 18.93 1.12 11.89
N LEU A 595 19.62 0.25 11.16
CA LEU A 595 19.08 -1.02 10.68
C LEU A 595 18.89 -1.97 11.86
N VAL A 596 17.69 -2.51 11.98
CA VAL A 596 17.31 -3.51 12.97
C VAL A 596 16.65 -4.70 12.29
N LEU A 597 16.80 -5.87 12.91
CA LEU A 597 16.13 -7.10 12.54
C LEU A 597 14.91 -7.26 13.45
N ILE A 598 13.72 -7.31 12.85
CA ILE A 598 12.48 -7.55 13.58
C ILE A 598 11.88 -8.88 13.17
N GLU A 599 11.15 -9.51 14.08
CA GLU A 599 10.37 -10.70 13.78
C GLU A 599 8.93 -10.30 13.42
N THR A 600 8.44 -10.83 12.32
CA THR A 600 7.08 -10.60 11.85
C THR A 600 6.30 -11.91 11.92
N GLN A 601 5.03 -11.81 12.33
CA GLN A 601 4.19 -12.98 12.63
C GLN A 601 3.98 -13.93 11.44
N TYR A 602 4.14 -13.44 10.19
CA TYR A 602 3.79 -14.20 8.98
C TYR A 602 4.90 -14.27 7.92
N GLN A 603 5.96 -13.45 8.00
CA GLN A 603 7.03 -13.42 6.99
C GLN A 603 8.43 -13.71 7.55
N GLY A 604 8.52 -14.10 8.83
CA GLY A 604 9.80 -14.36 9.48
C GLY A 604 10.51 -13.04 9.81
N LYS A 605 11.83 -12.99 9.63
CA LYS A 605 12.63 -11.85 10.07
C LYS A 605 12.85 -10.82 8.95
N GLU A 606 12.49 -9.57 9.22
CA GLU A 606 12.61 -8.46 8.30
C GLU A 606 13.61 -7.40 8.79
N VAL A 607 14.24 -6.69 7.87
CA VAL A 607 15.09 -5.54 8.19
C VAL A 607 14.28 -4.25 8.04
N GLN A 608 14.36 -3.40 9.06
CA GLN A 608 13.64 -2.12 9.14
C GLN A 608 14.48 -1.04 9.83
N MET A 609 14.02 0.21 9.76
CA MET A 609 14.59 1.35 10.48
C MET A 609 14.02 1.48 11.90
N THR A 610 14.91 1.77 12.85
CA THR A 610 14.58 2.11 14.24
C THR A 610 15.48 3.25 14.71
N GLU A 611 15.08 4.02 15.72
CA GLU A 611 16.08 4.88 16.36
C GLU A 611 17.11 4.02 17.09
N CYS A 612 18.40 4.29 16.86
CA CYS A 612 19.52 3.52 17.42
C CYS A 612 19.48 3.39 18.95
N LYS A 613 18.86 4.37 19.64
CA LYS A 613 18.70 4.38 21.11
C LYS A 613 17.66 3.38 21.62
N PHE A 614 16.72 2.94 20.77
CA PHE A 614 15.64 2.03 21.14
C PHE A 614 15.95 0.57 20.83
N THR A 615 17.08 0.29 20.18
CA THR A 615 17.53 -1.08 19.93
C THR A 615 18.82 -1.41 20.68
N GLN A 616 18.86 -2.61 21.25
CA GLN A 616 20.07 -3.22 21.80
C GLN A 616 20.72 -4.20 20.82
N GLN A 617 20.14 -4.38 19.63
CA GLN A 617 20.66 -5.28 18.62
C GLN A 617 22.01 -4.78 18.11
N THR A 618 22.92 -5.72 17.87
CA THR A 618 24.25 -5.48 17.29
C THR A 618 24.48 -6.39 16.11
N TRP A 619 25.17 -5.91 15.08
CA TRP A 619 25.54 -6.67 13.90
C TRP A 619 26.99 -7.15 13.99
N THR A 620 27.22 -8.42 13.69
CA THR A 620 28.55 -8.96 13.41
C THR A 620 28.87 -8.69 11.94
N ILE A 621 29.94 -7.95 11.68
CA ILE A 621 30.38 -7.60 10.32
C ILE A 621 31.75 -8.22 10.09
N ASP A 622 31.82 -9.24 9.23
CA ASP A 622 33.07 -9.85 8.80
C ASP A 622 33.52 -9.22 7.47
N GLU A 623 34.51 -8.33 7.53
CA GLU A 623 35.03 -7.60 6.38
C GLU A 623 35.65 -8.50 5.30
N LYS A 624 36.21 -9.66 5.70
CA LYS A 624 36.85 -10.57 4.74
C LYS A 624 35.81 -11.29 3.89
N SER A 625 34.80 -11.86 4.57
CA SER A 625 33.75 -12.61 3.90
C SER A 625 32.66 -11.70 3.31
N GLY A 626 32.51 -10.49 3.84
CA GLY A 626 31.41 -9.57 3.54
C GLY A 626 30.10 -9.95 4.24
N ARG A 627 30.14 -10.86 5.21
CA ARG A 627 28.95 -11.33 5.93
C ARG A 627 28.55 -10.34 7.02
N ILE A 628 27.28 -9.98 7.05
CA ILE A 628 26.65 -9.17 8.10
C ILE A 628 25.58 -10.03 8.77
N SER A 629 25.70 -10.27 10.08
CA SER A 629 24.83 -11.23 10.77
C SER A 629 24.44 -10.82 12.20
N ASP A 630 23.33 -11.36 12.66
CA ASP A 630 22.87 -11.31 14.06
C ASP A 630 22.43 -12.73 14.48
N GLY A 631 23.25 -13.36 15.32
CA GLY A 631 23.14 -14.79 15.63
C GLY A 631 23.24 -15.65 14.35
N ASP A 632 22.27 -16.55 14.17
CA ASP A 632 22.20 -17.47 13.02
C ASP A 632 21.62 -16.82 11.75
N TYR A 633 21.32 -15.52 11.77
CA TYR A 633 20.68 -14.81 10.65
C TYR A 633 21.65 -13.87 9.97
N CYS A 634 21.70 -13.95 8.64
CA CYS A 634 22.55 -13.15 7.78
C CYS A 634 21.71 -12.20 6.92
N LEU A 635 22.19 -10.97 6.78
CA LEU A 635 21.64 -9.97 5.86
C LEU A 635 21.66 -10.53 4.44
N SER A 636 20.53 -10.46 3.74
CA SER A 636 20.32 -11.07 2.44
C SER A 636 19.41 -10.23 1.56
N LEU A 637 19.45 -10.47 0.26
CA LEU A 637 18.46 -9.95 -0.69
C LEU A 637 17.24 -10.84 -0.76
N ASN A 638 16.04 -10.25 -0.77
CA ASN A 638 14.82 -11.01 -0.98
C ASN A 638 14.89 -11.75 -2.33
N HIS A 639 14.56 -13.04 -2.30
CA HIS A 639 14.69 -13.97 -3.45
C HIS A 639 16.08 -14.02 -4.12
N GLY A 640 17.13 -13.47 -3.50
CA GLY A 640 18.44 -13.30 -4.14
C GLY A 640 18.43 -12.35 -5.35
N SER A 641 17.39 -11.54 -5.51
CA SER A 641 17.23 -10.62 -6.64
C SER A 641 18.07 -9.35 -6.46
N THR A 642 18.57 -8.80 -7.56
CA THR A 642 19.31 -7.53 -7.61
C THR A 642 18.55 -6.44 -8.36
N GLU A 643 17.24 -6.61 -8.56
CA GLU A 643 16.40 -5.56 -9.12
C GLU A 643 16.29 -4.36 -8.17
N ASN A 644 16.15 -3.15 -8.72
CA ASN A 644 15.90 -1.96 -7.91
C ASN A 644 14.56 -2.10 -7.16
N GLY A 645 14.51 -1.65 -5.91
CA GLY A 645 13.39 -1.80 -5.00
C GLY A 645 13.38 -3.12 -4.22
N VAL A 646 14.27 -4.07 -4.52
CA VAL A 646 14.33 -5.34 -3.78
C VAL A 646 14.71 -5.08 -2.32
N ARG A 647 13.88 -5.60 -1.42
CA ARG A 647 14.05 -5.45 0.02
C ARG A 647 15.24 -6.24 0.55
N VAL A 648 15.96 -5.62 1.47
CA VAL A 648 16.97 -6.26 2.30
C VAL A 648 16.25 -6.98 3.44
N ILE A 649 16.56 -8.27 3.62
CA ILE A 649 15.94 -9.14 4.61
C ILE A 649 17.02 -9.83 5.45
N ALA A 650 16.64 -10.68 6.39
CA ALA A 650 17.56 -11.65 6.97
C ALA A 650 17.02 -13.07 6.83
N THR A 651 17.93 -13.98 6.48
CA THR A 651 17.68 -15.41 6.33
C THR A 651 18.70 -16.19 7.14
N SER A 652 18.46 -17.47 7.40
CA SER A 652 19.48 -18.32 8.02
C SER A 652 20.81 -18.20 7.26
N CYS A 653 21.89 -18.04 8.01
CA CYS A 653 23.23 -17.97 7.45
C CYS A 653 23.56 -19.27 6.73
N SER A 654 23.93 -19.16 5.46
CA SER A 654 24.33 -20.32 4.67
C SER A 654 25.69 -20.86 5.12
N ASP A 655 25.82 -22.19 5.20
CA ASP A 655 27.11 -22.86 5.46
C ASP A 655 28.10 -22.55 4.33
N GLU A 656 27.66 -22.67 3.08
CA GLU A 656 28.35 -22.18 1.90
C GLU A 656 27.91 -20.75 1.59
N MET A 657 28.83 -19.80 1.69
CA MET A 657 28.50 -18.39 1.59
C MET A 657 27.96 -18.01 0.20
N SER A 658 26.64 -17.80 0.15
CA SER A 658 25.96 -17.26 -1.03
C SER A 658 26.35 -15.80 -1.32
N VAL A 659 26.49 -15.46 -2.59
CA VAL A 659 26.81 -14.09 -3.05
C VAL A 659 25.75 -13.05 -2.63
N HIS A 660 24.47 -13.44 -2.52
CA HIS A 660 23.40 -12.54 -2.08
C HIS A 660 23.39 -12.28 -0.56
N GLN A 661 24.24 -12.98 0.21
CA GLN A 661 24.50 -12.71 1.62
C GLN A 661 25.84 -11.98 1.85
N GLN A 662 26.47 -11.49 0.78
CA GLN A 662 27.74 -10.79 0.84
C GLN A 662 27.57 -9.30 0.55
N TRP A 663 28.22 -8.50 1.38
CA TRP A 663 28.10 -7.06 1.40
C TRP A 663 29.49 -6.41 1.46
N ALA A 664 29.55 -5.16 1.03
CA ALA A 664 30.72 -4.30 1.15
C ALA A 664 30.25 -2.94 1.65
N LEU A 665 30.88 -2.46 2.73
CA LEU A 665 30.73 -1.08 3.17
C LEU A 665 31.88 -0.29 2.53
N ASP A 666 31.55 0.61 1.62
CA ASP A 666 32.53 1.44 0.92
C ASP A 666 32.99 2.58 1.85
N ALA A 667 34.30 2.73 1.97
CA ALA A 667 34.90 3.72 2.87
C ALA A 667 34.93 5.13 2.27
N GLU A 668 34.80 5.29 0.96
CA GLU A 668 34.86 6.58 0.29
C GLU A 668 33.53 7.33 0.37
N ASP A 669 32.42 6.64 0.09
CA ASP A 669 31.07 7.24 0.04
C ASP A 669 30.15 6.76 1.18
N ASN A 670 30.61 5.87 2.06
CA ASN A 670 29.83 5.23 3.13
C ASN A 670 28.65 4.39 2.61
N SER A 671 28.65 3.97 1.35
CA SER A 671 27.57 3.15 0.81
C SER A 671 27.68 1.69 1.25
N LEU A 672 26.54 1.07 1.59
CA LEU A 672 26.45 -0.37 1.78
C LEU A 672 26.00 -1.02 0.48
N ARG A 673 26.83 -1.89 -0.11
CA ARG A 673 26.63 -2.48 -1.43
C ARG A 673 26.56 -3.99 -1.35
N SER A 674 25.66 -4.60 -2.12
CA SER A 674 25.63 -6.06 -2.25
C SER A 674 26.68 -6.52 -3.26
N ARG A 675 27.46 -7.55 -2.92
CA ARG A 675 28.42 -8.17 -3.86
C ARG A 675 27.74 -9.01 -4.93
N ALA A 676 26.44 -9.27 -4.81
CA ALA A 676 25.64 -9.90 -5.86
C ALA A 676 25.32 -8.96 -7.01
N SER A 677 25.34 -7.63 -6.77
CA SER A 677 25.06 -6.66 -7.82
C SER A 677 26.27 -6.46 -8.72
N SER A 678 26.02 -6.41 -10.03
CA SER A 678 27.01 -6.02 -11.05
C SER A 678 26.81 -4.57 -11.52
N THR A 679 25.87 -3.84 -10.91
CA THR A 679 25.51 -2.46 -11.25
C THR A 679 25.81 -1.52 -10.09
N ASP A 680 25.80 -0.21 -10.34
CA ASP A 680 26.01 0.81 -9.31
C ASP A 680 24.78 0.92 -8.38
N GLN A 681 24.65 -0.05 -7.46
CA GLN A 681 23.53 -0.14 -6.51
C GLN A 681 24.01 -0.05 -5.06
N CYS A 682 23.21 0.66 -4.27
CA CYS A 682 23.41 0.95 -2.87
C CYS A 682 22.18 0.50 -2.09
N VAL A 683 22.38 0.02 -0.86
CA VAL A 683 21.31 -0.08 0.11
C VAL A 683 20.79 1.33 0.38
N THR A 684 19.48 1.48 0.39
CA THR A 684 18.76 2.73 0.62
C THR A 684 17.87 2.52 1.83
N ALA A 685 18.01 3.40 2.82
CA ALA A 685 17.10 3.46 3.96
C ALA A 685 15.78 4.11 3.55
N GLY A 686 14.68 3.37 3.67
CA GLY A 686 13.39 3.74 3.10
C GLY A 686 13.41 3.60 1.58
N TYR A 687 13.10 4.70 0.91
CA TYR A 687 12.92 4.78 -0.54
C TYR A 687 13.88 5.79 -1.15
N SER A 688 14.22 5.65 -2.42
CA SER A 688 14.94 6.68 -3.16
C SER A 688 14.14 7.99 -3.14
N PHE A 689 14.84 9.12 -3.02
CA PHE A 689 14.17 10.42 -2.94
C PHE A 689 13.47 10.83 -4.23
N VAL A 690 14.09 10.53 -5.37
CA VAL A 690 13.48 10.72 -6.67
C VAL A 690 12.98 9.37 -7.15
N GLN A 691 11.71 9.33 -7.49
CA GLN A 691 11.05 8.16 -8.05
C GLN A 691 10.45 8.54 -9.40
N ALA A 692 10.40 7.57 -10.32
CA ALA A 692 9.80 7.79 -11.62
C ALA A 692 9.13 6.53 -12.16
N THR A 693 8.07 6.75 -12.94
CA THR A 693 7.36 5.71 -13.67
C THR A 693 6.97 6.23 -15.06
N ALA A 694 7.02 5.36 -16.06
CA ALA A 694 6.82 5.75 -17.46
C ALA A 694 5.84 4.82 -18.17
N PHE A 695 5.14 5.37 -19.17
CA PHE A 695 4.07 4.69 -19.88
C PHE A 695 4.08 5.01 -21.37
N VAL A 696 3.51 4.09 -22.15
CA VAL A 696 3.05 4.33 -23.51
C VAL A 696 1.53 4.21 -23.53
N THR A 697 0.85 5.27 -23.94
CA THR A 697 -0.61 5.33 -24.04
C THR A 697 -1.14 4.57 -25.26
N PRO A 698 -2.44 4.26 -25.35
CA PRO A 698 -3.04 3.65 -26.55
C PRO A 698 -2.86 4.50 -27.82
N GLU A 699 -2.77 5.82 -27.68
CA GLU A 699 -2.51 6.77 -28.77
C GLU A 699 -1.00 6.93 -29.08
N ASP A 700 -0.17 6.02 -28.58
CA ASP A 700 1.30 5.98 -28.71
C ASP A 700 2.05 7.16 -28.08
N ARG A 701 1.36 8.08 -27.38
CA ARG A 701 2.00 9.13 -26.57
C ARG A 701 2.80 8.52 -25.42
N LYS A 702 3.97 9.09 -25.15
CA LYS A 702 4.85 8.73 -24.04
C LYS A 702 4.58 9.63 -22.84
N VAL A 703 4.61 9.03 -21.66
CA VAL A 703 4.35 9.71 -20.39
C VAL A 703 5.42 9.31 -19.39
N LEU A 704 5.98 10.28 -18.68
CA LEU A 704 6.90 10.06 -17.56
C LEU A 704 6.43 10.89 -16.38
N VAL A 705 6.14 10.24 -15.26
CA VAL A 705 5.85 10.91 -13.99
C VAL A 705 7.08 10.82 -13.09
N VAL A 706 7.49 11.94 -12.51
CA VAL A 706 8.65 12.04 -11.61
C VAL A 706 8.22 12.74 -10.33
N LEU A 707 8.53 12.16 -9.17
CA LEU A 707 8.32 12.73 -7.85
C LEU A 707 9.67 12.94 -7.18
N ASN A 708 9.85 14.09 -6.54
CA ASN A 708 10.99 14.36 -5.68
C ASN A 708 10.51 14.59 -4.26
N GLU A 709 10.81 13.63 -3.39
CA GLU A 709 10.48 13.66 -1.96
C GLU A 709 11.61 14.26 -1.12
N ASN A 710 12.72 14.68 -1.73
CA ASN A 710 13.82 15.29 -1.01
C ASN A 710 13.51 16.73 -0.56
N THR A 711 14.29 17.22 0.39
CA THR A 711 14.35 18.62 0.82
C THR A 711 15.09 19.53 -0.15
N GLU A 712 15.79 18.94 -1.12
CA GLU A 712 16.57 19.62 -2.15
C GLU A 712 15.97 19.38 -3.53
N SER A 713 16.19 20.33 -4.45
CA SER A 713 15.87 20.12 -5.87
C SER A 713 16.81 19.07 -6.47
N ALA A 714 16.33 18.31 -7.45
CA ALA A 714 17.14 17.35 -8.19
C ALA A 714 17.30 17.80 -9.63
N ASP A 715 18.56 17.95 -10.05
CA ASP A 715 18.94 18.16 -11.44
C ASP A 715 19.29 16.81 -12.06
N PHE A 716 18.66 16.48 -13.19
CA PHE A 716 18.93 15.23 -13.88
C PHE A 716 18.67 15.33 -15.37
N GLU A 717 19.22 14.37 -16.09
CA GLU A 717 18.98 14.20 -17.52
C GLU A 717 17.95 13.09 -17.75
N ILE A 718 16.85 13.39 -18.46
CA ILE A 718 15.96 12.35 -18.99
C ILE A 718 16.59 11.81 -20.26
N GLN A 719 16.82 10.50 -20.32
CA GLN A 719 17.50 9.83 -21.42
C GLN A 719 16.57 8.83 -22.13
N VAL A 720 16.33 9.04 -23.42
CA VAL A 720 15.43 8.22 -24.24
C VAL A 720 16.10 7.93 -25.58
N GLY A 721 16.52 6.69 -25.82
CA GLY A 721 17.24 6.35 -27.06
C GLY A 721 18.53 7.16 -27.19
N ASP A 722 18.68 7.96 -28.24
CA ASP A 722 19.78 8.92 -28.46
C ASP A 722 19.45 10.36 -28.04
N MET A 723 18.25 10.57 -27.48
CA MET A 723 17.77 11.88 -27.05
C MET A 723 18.00 12.07 -25.55
N THR A 724 18.31 13.31 -25.18
CA THR A 724 18.40 13.71 -23.79
C THR A 724 17.73 15.05 -23.50
N LEU A 725 17.23 15.22 -22.28
CA LEU A 725 16.63 16.46 -21.79
C LEU A 725 17.13 16.76 -20.39
N GLU A 726 17.85 17.86 -20.24
CA GLU A 726 18.22 18.39 -18.92
C GLU A 726 17.01 19.05 -18.27
N THR A 727 16.77 18.75 -17.01
CA THR A 727 15.69 19.34 -16.24
C THR A 727 15.95 19.30 -14.74
N THR A 728 15.22 20.13 -14.01
CA THR A 728 15.27 20.24 -12.56
C THR A 728 13.90 20.02 -11.99
N ILE A 729 13.72 19.06 -11.07
CA ILE A 729 12.49 18.97 -10.28
C ILE A 729 12.71 19.65 -8.92
N PRO A 730 11.86 20.62 -8.52
CA PRO A 730 11.98 21.24 -7.21
C PRO A 730 11.82 20.23 -6.08
N ARG A 731 12.32 20.59 -4.90
CA ARG A 731 12.07 19.84 -3.66
C ARG A 731 10.57 19.61 -3.45
N GLY A 732 10.22 18.43 -2.97
CA GLY A 732 8.84 18.06 -2.63
C GLY A 732 7.83 18.10 -3.78
N ALA A 733 8.26 18.24 -5.04
CA ALA A 733 7.39 18.45 -6.19
C ALA A 733 7.16 17.17 -7.00
N ILE A 734 6.10 17.18 -7.81
CA ILE A 734 5.80 16.16 -8.81
C ILE A 734 5.70 16.79 -10.19
N ARG A 735 6.18 16.07 -11.21
CA ARG A 735 6.10 16.46 -12.62
C ARG A 735 5.60 15.34 -13.49
N THR A 736 4.79 15.69 -14.48
CA THR A 736 4.41 14.78 -15.57
C THR A 736 4.87 15.35 -16.90
N TYR A 737 5.73 14.61 -17.58
CA TYR A 737 6.23 14.90 -18.91
C TYR A 737 5.45 14.08 -19.94
N THR A 738 5.05 14.69 -21.04
CA THR A 738 4.45 13.96 -22.17
C THR A 738 5.03 14.41 -23.51
N TRP A 739 5.21 13.46 -24.41
CA TRP A 739 5.71 13.69 -25.77
C TRP A 739 5.24 12.58 -26.71
N ASP A 740 5.28 12.82 -28.01
CA ASP A 740 4.89 11.85 -29.03
C ASP A 740 6.05 10.91 -29.42
#